data_AF-A0A353EY61-F1
#
_entry.id   AF-A0A353EY61-F1
#
_cell.length_a   1.000
_cell.length_b   1.000
_cell.length_c   1.000
_cell.angle_alpha   90.00
_cell.angle_beta   90.00
_cell.angle_gamma   90.00
#
_symmetry.space_group_name_H-M   'P 1'
#
loop_
_entity.id
_entity.type
_entity.pdbx_description
1 polymer ?
#
loop_
_entity_poly.entity_id
_entity_poly.type
_entity_poly.pdbx_seq_one_letter_code
_entity_poly.pdbx_strand_id
1 'polypeptide(L)'
;MKKTALTKAVTWVLVVVMLLATLASCAAINTGDSSKDTTGGKNDTTTEAPTTDTDEPDAPGVITVVVSGTKSEIKGDETVQMTAAVSNTDNTAVTWSTSDPCLKVTEDGVVSIDKTVSFTVDKLVTVTATSKADPTKSGKKTLIVRAETVEGRVGDLTSEMLEALGNASITVKGYVTDYYNDYNQPANNSEHHYETLVEMEDGRWKGTWYAEGHADTAVTTLYRRGTTTGLKDYYGNVGTAIEEMYIGKNNTAVAKQVKDYMSIPSLWETQHLWNHFANLNIEKFSYDVEHERYVYNVDLENEEDAYLMTYFAFCLTPMLDSGDTIANFYFDVQNGKITRMVAETIKETVTDNDGNVEQASYTMMTFTFSEVGSTTVSDPTPFEAPEHADLLKAAIEKMQTARNYTYRVVDVTTRSVSASDDDYTLESLNARSGKLSAMATGKYKNYTSTSGTVGSIGFVTADKIVIANTMKYTSSLDGKDYNTTYSGYKDNGNGTYDIFASNKDGNLYGTKVVKGNIFDKMPKFDFSENIFELSDETTKNGVKRYTFKLRETAITRDVTLEMSAYSYASSAYASIERDLRIVVDADGNIVSTVFPYNISDNYIGYCTTTYENFGTTKLYEDAFEGYVQREIKNLWNQYDVKYYHPNHSTLDGDVAAKASTVFEAIYGAEIAATLPTPELLMGIFGDNLNGPFFNWKEETAESGDVIYKDYLSITTTSDQYDENRKITNYDEIIAQLTEALKAIGFKVSAANTDTTGGETGRSNRYVTYTNDSGVQIVVENNFTSYFWIYFYKVGDWSLKK
;
A
#
# COMPACT_ATOMS: atom_id res chain seq x y z
N MET A 1 13.73 -25.58 -12.87
CA MET A 1 13.83 -26.05 -11.48
C MET A 1 13.35 -24.90 -10.59
N LYS A 2 12.08 -24.52 -10.39
CA LYS A 2 10.79 -25.19 -10.14
C LYS A 2 10.83 -26.21 -8.99
N LYS A 3 10.44 -25.82 -7.76
CA LYS A 3 9.39 -26.50 -6.95
C LYS A 3 9.22 -26.14 -5.45
N THR A 4 9.99 -25.26 -4.80
CA THR A 4 9.98 -25.27 -3.30
C THR A 4 9.84 -23.96 -2.53
N ALA A 5 9.73 -22.79 -3.17
CA ALA A 5 9.70 -21.51 -2.44
C ALA A 5 8.31 -20.90 -2.25
N LEU A 6 7.37 -21.10 -3.20
CA LEU A 6 6.01 -20.57 -3.10
C LEU A 6 5.02 -21.49 -2.38
N THR A 7 5.47 -22.66 -1.91
CA THR A 7 4.62 -23.57 -1.15
C THR A 7 4.22 -22.95 0.19
N LYS A 8 5.02 -22.06 0.80
CA LYS A 8 4.74 -21.55 2.15
C LYS A 8 3.69 -20.44 2.24
N ALA A 9 3.44 -19.69 1.18
CA ALA A 9 2.37 -18.68 1.14
C ALA A 9 1.00 -19.33 0.87
N VAL A 10 0.96 -20.33 -0.02
CA VAL A 10 -0.27 -21.05 -0.37
C VAL A 10 -0.68 -22.10 0.69
N THR A 11 0.28 -22.63 1.47
CA THR A 11 -0.02 -23.64 2.52
C THR A 11 -0.84 -23.09 3.70
N TRP A 12 -0.88 -21.78 3.94
CA TRP A 12 -1.74 -21.22 5.00
C TRP A 12 -3.21 -21.02 4.56
N VAL A 13 -3.48 -20.88 3.27
CA VAL A 13 -4.85 -20.73 2.73
C VAL A 13 -5.50 -22.10 2.49
N LEU A 14 -4.74 -23.14 2.14
CA LEU A 14 -5.28 -24.48 1.85
C LEU A 14 -5.45 -25.42 3.06
N VAL A 15 -4.77 -25.17 4.19
CA VAL A 15 -4.86 -26.04 5.39
C VAL A 15 -6.11 -25.80 6.23
N VAL A 16 -6.81 -24.67 6.06
CA VAL A 16 -8.10 -24.42 6.73
C VAL A 16 -9.28 -25.08 5.99
N VAL A 17 -9.16 -25.35 4.69
CA VAL A 17 -10.26 -25.91 3.88
C VAL A 17 -10.27 -27.46 3.85
N MET A 18 -9.16 -28.15 4.16
CA MET A 18 -9.07 -29.62 4.09
C MET A 18 -9.33 -30.39 5.40
N LEU A 19 -9.73 -29.74 6.50
CA LEU A 19 -9.99 -30.46 7.76
C LEU A 19 -11.44 -30.93 7.98
N LEU A 20 -12.33 -30.78 6.99
CA LEU A 20 -13.73 -31.20 7.09
C LEU A 20 -14.18 -31.98 5.85
N ALA A 21 -13.65 -33.19 5.62
CA ALA A 21 -14.42 -34.32 5.06
C ALA A 21 -13.54 -35.56 4.78
N THR A 22 -13.55 -36.53 5.70
CA THR A 22 -13.55 -37.98 5.43
C THR A 22 -14.09 -38.63 6.72
N LEU A 23 -15.03 -39.57 6.78
CA LEU A 23 -15.51 -40.59 5.86
C LEU A 23 -16.84 -41.16 6.42
N ALA A 24 -17.54 -41.91 5.55
CA ALA A 24 -18.59 -42.90 5.80
C ALA A 24 -20.04 -42.39 5.69
N SER A 25 -20.95 -42.98 4.93
CA SER A 25 -20.92 -44.04 3.89
C SER A 25 -22.38 -44.33 3.55
N CYS A 26 -22.62 -44.63 2.27
CA CYS A 26 -23.63 -45.56 1.76
C CYS A 26 -25.14 -45.31 1.95
N ALA A 27 -25.76 -45.24 0.77
CA ALA A 27 -26.91 -46.03 0.32
C ALA A 27 -28.34 -45.47 0.47
N ALA A 28 -28.89 -45.20 -0.72
CA ALA A 28 -30.15 -45.77 -1.23
C ALA A 28 -31.49 -45.05 -1.00
N ILE A 29 -32.02 -44.59 -2.15
CA ILE A 29 -33.35 -44.88 -2.70
C ILE A 29 -34.56 -44.04 -2.22
N ASN A 30 -35.09 -43.31 -3.22
CA ASN A 30 -36.48 -43.00 -3.56
C ASN A 30 -37.35 -41.96 -2.80
N THR A 31 -37.94 -41.14 -3.68
CA THR A 31 -39.34 -40.70 -3.79
C THR A 31 -39.91 -39.63 -2.87
N GLY A 32 -40.60 -38.68 -3.52
CA GLY A 32 -41.75 -37.97 -2.99
C GLY A 32 -41.36 -36.78 -2.14
N ASP A 33 -41.32 -35.58 -2.70
CA ASP A 33 -42.49 -34.71 -2.88
C ASP A 33 -43.11 -34.22 -1.57
N SER A 34 -43.32 -32.91 -1.58
CA SER A 34 -44.36 -32.13 -0.93
C SER A 34 -43.93 -31.26 0.25
N SER A 35 -44.00 -29.97 -0.08
CA SER A 35 -44.17 -28.82 0.79
C SER A 35 -45.21 -29.03 1.87
N LYS A 36 -44.94 -28.46 3.05
CA LYS A 36 -45.89 -27.95 4.05
C LYS A 36 -45.05 -27.21 5.09
N ASP A 37 -45.43 -26.10 5.69
CA ASP A 37 -46.69 -25.39 5.76
C ASP A 37 -46.34 -24.08 6.49
N THR A 38 -47.10 -23.02 6.31
CA THR A 38 -47.29 -22.08 7.42
C THR A 38 -48.74 -21.62 7.45
N THR A 39 -49.43 -22.20 8.44
CA THR A 39 -50.39 -21.55 9.36
C THR A 39 -51.69 -21.00 8.74
N GLY A 40 -52.89 -21.42 9.14
CA GLY A 40 -53.31 -22.04 10.39
C GLY A 40 -54.35 -21.14 11.07
N GLY A 41 -55.61 -21.60 11.16
CA GLY A 41 -56.54 -21.08 12.16
C GLY A 41 -58.04 -21.15 11.82
N LYS A 42 -58.64 -22.32 12.12
CA LYS A 42 -59.98 -22.59 12.71
C LYS A 42 -61.25 -22.00 12.06
N ASN A 43 -62.41 -22.69 12.01
CA ASN A 43 -62.89 -23.89 12.70
C ASN A 43 -64.20 -24.39 12.03
N ASP A 44 -64.36 -25.73 11.97
CA ASP A 44 -65.59 -26.51 12.25
C ASP A 44 -66.86 -26.30 11.38
N THR A 45 -67.62 -27.29 10.90
CA THR A 45 -67.76 -28.73 11.19
C THR A 45 -68.61 -29.38 10.05
N THR A 46 -68.55 -30.72 9.97
CA THR A 46 -69.57 -31.68 9.45
C THR A 46 -69.76 -31.94 7.95
N THR A 47 -69.17 -33.06 7.53
CA THR A 47 -69.68 -34.19 6.71
C THR A 47 -71.10 -34.14 6.12
N GLU A 48 -71.21 -34.37 4.80
CA GLU A 48 -71.81 -35.56 4.16
C GLU A 48 -71.60 -35.52 2.62
N ALA A 49 -71.41 -36.69 2.01
CA ALA A 49 -71.46 -36.92 0.55
C ALA A 49 -72.87 -37.45 0.17
N PRO A 50 -73.17 -37.79 -1.10
CA PRO A 50 -73.05 -37.09 -2.38
C PRO A 50 -74.45 -36.91 -3.03
N THR A 51 -74.58 -36.22 -4.18
CA THR A 51 -75.31 -36.67 -5.41
C THR A 51 -75.73 -35.51 -6.35
N THR A 52 -75.55 -35.82 -7.65
CA THR A 52 -76.35 -35.44 -8.84
C THR A 52 -76.46 -33.97 -9.27
N ASP A 53 -75.70 -33.68 -10.32
CA ASP A 53 -76.18 -33.32 -11.67
C ASP A 53 -77.12 -32.12 -11.83
N THR A 54 -76.63 -31.09 -12.54
CA THR A 54 -77.42 -30.31 -13.51
C THR A 54 -76.50 -29.45 -14.38
N ASP A 55 -76.64 -29.66 -15.70
CA ASP A 55 -76.09 -28.87 -16.81
C ASP A 55 -76.32 -27.35 -16.67
N GLU A 56 -75.26 -26.58 -16.91
CA GLU A 56 -75.32 -25.23 -17.51
C GLU A 56 -74.15 -25.12 -18.53
N PRO A 57 -74.35 -24.55 -19.74
CA PRO A 57 -73.44 -24.77 -20.87
C PRO A 57 -72.14 -23.96 -20.76
N ASP A 58 -71.02 -24.64 -20.95
CA ASP A 58 -69.68 -24.05 -21.05
C ASP A 58 -69.62 -22.98 -22.14
N ALA A 59 -69.05 -21.83 -21.78
CA ALA A 59 -68.61 -20.81 -22.72
C ALA A 59 -67.63 -21.39 -23.75
N PRO A 60 -67.59 -20.91 -25.02
CA PRO A 60 -66.67 -21.43 -26.02
C PRO A 60 -65.23 -21.26 -25.55
N GLY A 61 -64.55 -22.40 -25.33
CA GLY A 61 -63.16 -22.42 -24.88
C GLY A 61 -62.25 -21.66 -25.84
N VAL A 62 -61.41 -20.79 -25.30
CA VAL A 62 -60.42 -20.05 -26.09
C VAL A 62 -59.44 -21.07 -26.72
N ILE A 63 -59.20 -20.98 -28.04
CA ILE A 63 -58.23 -21.83 -28.73
C ILE A 63 -56.84 -21.65 -28.09
N THR A 64 -56.21 -22.77 -27.73
CA THR A 64 -54.86 -22.81 -27.15
C THR A 64 -53.94 -23.67 -28.02
N VAL A 65 -52.66 -23.29 -28.10
CA VAL A 65 -51.62 -24.01 -28.86
C VAL A 65 -50.41 -24.19 -27.96
N VAL A 66 -49.98 -25.44 -27.79
CA VAL A 66 -48.76 -25.78 -27.02
C VAL A 66 -47.80 -26.53 -27.94
N VAL A 67 -46.54 -26.09 -27.99
CA VAL A 67 -45.49 -26.76 -28.78
C VAL A 67 -44.58 -27.53 -27.83
N SER A 68 -44.30 -28.79 -28.18
CA SER A 68 -43.33 -29.64 -27.49
C SER A 68 -42.33 -30.22 -28.47
N GLY A 69 -41.14 -30.53 -27.97
CA GLY A 69 -40.05 -31.15 -28.71
C GLY A 69 -39.09 -31.82 -27.74
N THR A 70 -38.46 -32.91 -28.17
CA THR A 70 -37.60 -33.74 -27.30
C THR A 70 -36.24 -33.14 -27.03
N LYS A 71 -35.82 -32.13 -27.81
CA LYS A 71 -34.53 -31.46 -27.66
C LYS A 71 -34.71 -29.99 -27.28
N SER A 72 -33.72 -29.48 -26.53
CA SER A 72 -33.50 -28.06 -26.26
C SER A 72 -32.38 -27.47 -27.13
N GLU A 73 -31.56 -28.31 -27.77
CA GLU A 73 -30.48 -27.90 -28.67
C GLU A 73 -30.40 -28.79 -29.93
N ILE A 74 -29.81 -28.26 -31.00
CA ILE A 74 -29.58 -28.94 -32.28
C ILE A 74 -28.20 -28.56 -32.83
N LYS A 75 -27.45 -29.54 -33.34
CA LYS A 75 -26.08 -29.36 -33.86
C LYS A 75 -25.80 -30.24 -35.07
N GLY A 76 -24.95 -29.78 -35.98
CA GLY A 76 -24.52 -30.55 -37.15
C GLY A 76 -25.70 -31.08 -37.98
N ASP A 77 -25.76 -32.41 -38.15
CA ASP A 77 -26.78 -33.12 -38.94
C ASP A 77 -28.01 -33.56 -38.14
N GLU A 78 -28.12 -33.13 -36.89
CA GLU A 78 -29.25 -33.50 -36.05
C GLU A 78 -30.57 -32.92 -36.56
N THR A 79 -31.67 -33.62 -36.24
CA THR A 79 -33.04 -33.14 -36.42
C THR A 79 -33.83 -33.28 -35.13
N VAL A 80 -34.93 -32.55 -35.01
CA VAL A 80 -35.90 -32.66 -33.90
C VAL A 80 -37.32 -32.57 -34.43
N GLN A 81 -38.18 -33.48 -33.97
CA GLN A 81 -39.61 -33.43 -34.25
C GLN A 81 -40.29 -32.47 -33.25
N MET A 82 -40.98 -31.48 -33.77
CA MET A 82 -41.86 -30.60 -33.02
C MET A 82 -43.31 -31.06 -33.14
N THR A 83 -44.05 -31.03 -32.04
CA THR A 83 -45.46 -31.39 -31.98
C THR A 83 -46.27 -30.22 -31.45
N ALA A 84 -47.34 -29.84 -32.14
CA ALA A 84 -48.27 -28.81 -31.69
C ALA A 84 -49.58 -29.46 -31.22
N ALA A 85 -49.95 -29.24 -29.96
CA ALA A 85 -51.26 -29.60 -29.43
C ALA A 85 -52.18 -28.37 -29.51
N VAL A 86 -53.23 -28.46 -30.33
CA VAL A 86 -54.26 -27.42 -30.49
C VAL A 86 -55.54 -27.91 -29.82
N SER A 87 -56.09 -27.13 -28.88
CA SER A 87 -57.31 -27.49 -28.14
C SER A 87 -58.44 -26.48 -28.37
N ASN A 88 -59.66 -26.88 -28.03
CA ASN A 88 -60.89 -26.08 -28.17
C ASN A 88 -61.27 -25.71 -29.63
N THR A 89 -60.90 -26.57 -30.59
CA THR A 89 -61.27 -26.45 -32.02
C THR A 89 -61.20 -27.82 -32.71
N ASP A 90 -62.08 -28.07 -33.68
CA ASP A 90 -62.03 -29.27 -34.53
C ASP A 90 -60.89 -29.21 -35.56
N ASN A 91 -60.46 -28.00 -35.95
CA ASN A 91 -59.33 -27.80 -36.84
C ASN A 91 -58.04 -27.66 -36.03
N THR A 92 -57.26 -28.74 -35.96
CA THR A 92 -55.99 -28.82 -35.22
C THR A 92 -54.75 -28.55 -36.08
N ALA A 93 -54.93 -28.18 -37.35
CA ALA A 93 -53.82 -27.92 -38.26
C ALA A 93 -53.08 -26.63 -37.89
N VAL A 94 -51.76 -26.63 -38.06
CA VAL A 94 -50.88 -25.49 -37.77
C VAL A 94 -50.03 -25.10 -38.99
N THR A 95 -49.49 -23.89 -38.98
CA THR A 95 -48.38 -23.47 -39.86
C THR A 95 -47.14 -23.21 -39.02
N TRP A 96 -46.00 -23.75 -39.45
CA TRP A 96 -44.73 -23.60 -38.74
C TRP A 96 -43.88 -22.46 -39.30
N SER A 97 -43.11 -21.81 -38.42
CA SER A 97 -42.13 -20.80 -38.78
C SER A 97 -40.96 -20.81 -37.79
N THR A 98 -39.81 -20.28 -38.21
CA THR A 98 -38.61 -20.10 -37.37
C THR A 98 -38.27 -18.61 -37.29
N SER A 99 -37.70 -18.18 -36.17
CA SER A 99 -37.25 -16.78 -36.01
C SER A 99 -35.94 -16.47 -36.74
N ASP A 100 -35.17 -17.48 -37.14
CA ASP A 100 -33.90 -17.35 -37.86
C ASP A 100 -33.85 -18.36 -39.03
N PRO A 101 -33.38 -17.95 -40.23
CA PRO A 101 -33.28 -18.84 -41.39
C PRO A 101 -32.23 -19.94 -41.24
N CYS A 102 -31.37 -19.93 -40.21
CA CYS A 102 -30.45 -21.03 -39.93
C CYS A 102 -31.15 -22.34 -39.55
N LEU A 103 -32.45 -22.30 -39.23
CA LEU A 103 -33.30 -23.48 -39.10
C LEU A 103 -34.34 -23.55 -40.22
N LYS A 104 -34.53 -24.76 -40.74
CA LYS A 104 -35.71 -25.13 -41.53
C LYS A 104 -36.69 -25.87 -40.66
N VAL A 105 -37.98 -25.62 -40.89
CA VAL A 105 -39.08 -26.41 -40.35
C VAL A 105 -39.97 -26.87 -41.51
N THR A 106 -40.23 -28.18 -41.58
CA THR A 106 -41.15 -28.75 -42.58
C THR A 106 -42.61 -28.51 -42.19
N GLU A 107 -43.55 -28.75 -43.11
CA GLU A 107 -44.99 -28.70 -42.78
C GLU A 107 -45.38 -29.71 -41.68
N ASP A 108 -44.67 -30.84 -41.60
CA ASP A 108 -44.86 -31.87 -40.57
C ASP A 108 -44.16 -31.55 -39.23
N GLY A 109 -43.53 -30.38 -39.10
CA GLY A 109 -42.87 -29.95 -37.86
C GLY A 109 -41.48 -30.57 -37.61
N VAL A 110 -40.82 -31.12 -38.63
CA VAL A 110 -39.42 -31.57 -38.53
C VAL A 110 -38.51 -30.36 -38.65
N VAL A 111 -37.69 -30.12 -37.63
CA VAL A 111 -36.72 -29.03 -37.59
C VAL A 111 -35.31 -29.56 -37.87
N SER A 112 -34.58 -28.89 -38.76
CA SER A 112 -33.18 -29.18 -39.09
C SER A 112 -32.37 -27.90 -39.36
N ILE A 113 -31.05 -27.98 -39.24
CA ILE A 113 -30.16 -26.85 -39.57
C ILE A 113 -30.08 -26.64 -41.09
N ASP A 114 -30.25 -25.41 -41.54
CA ASP A 114 -30.04 -25.03 -42.95
C ASP A 114 -28.55 -24.85 -43.25
N LYS A 115 -27.94 -25.85 -43.89
CA LYS A 115 -26.54 -25.79 -44.32
C LYS A 115 -26.21 -24.70 -45.35
N THR A 116 -27.21 -24.04 -45.94
CA THR A 116 -26.97 -22.93 -46.88
C THR A 116 -26.79 -21.58 -46.16
N VAL A 117 -27.09 -21.52 -44.87
CA VAL A 117 -26.96 -20.32 -44.04
C VAL A 117 -25.76 -20.50 -43.13
N SER A 118 -24.69 -19.74 -43.37
CA SER A 118 -23.52 -19.75 -42.50
C SER A 118 -23.74 -18.90 -41.25
N PHE A 119 -23.36 -19.43 -40.10
CA PHE A 119 -23.30 -18.70 -38.84
C PHE A 119 -22.11 -19.21 -38.03
N THR A 120 -21.48 -18.32 -37.28
CA THR A 120 -20.23 -18.59 -36.55
C THR A 120 -20.47 -18.81 -35.07
N VAL A 121 -21.51 -18.20 -34.51
CA VAL A 121 -21.90 -18.27 -33.09
C VAL A 121 -23.19 -19.05 -32.88
N ASP A 122 -23.36 -19.65 -31.71
CA ASP A 122 -24.62 -20.29 -31.32
C ASP A 122 -25.79 -19.29 -31.38
N LYS A 123 -26.99 -19.77 -31.72
CA LYS A 123 -28.19 -18.94 -31.86
C LYS A 123 -29.38 -19.47 -31.06
N LEU A 124 -30.13 -18.58 -30.42
CA LEU A 124 -31.45 -18.90 -29.86
C LEU A 124 -32.52 -18.72 -30.94
N VAL A 125 -33.08 -19.82 -31.41
CA VAL A 125 -34.08 -19.81 -32.49
C VAL A 125 -35.42 -20.29 -31.96
N THR A 126 -36.44 -19.45 -32.11
CA THR A 126 -37.82 -19.76 -31.71
C THR A 126 -38.58 -20.39 -32.87
N VAL A 127 -39.04 -21.62 -32.66
CA VAL A 127 -39.96 -22.31 -33.55
C VAL A 127 -41.39 -21.98 -33.10
N THR A 128 -42.22 -21.48 -34.02
CA THR A 128 -43.60 -21.06 -33.75
C THR A 128 -44.58 -21.89 -34.57
N ALA A 129 -45.57 -22.50 -33.90
CA ALA A 129 -46.74 -23.10 -34.52
C ALA A 129 -47.93 -22.15 -34.40
N THR A 130 -48.49 -21.70 -35.51
CA THR A 130 -49.67 -20.84 -35.55
C THR A 130 -50.90 -21.66 -35.96
N SER A 131 -51.99 -21.55 -35.22
CA SER A 131 -53.23 -22.29 -35.53
C SER A 131 -53.84 -21.84 -36.86
N LYS A 132 -54.26 -22.79 -37.70
CA LYS A 132 -55.05 -22.49 -38.90
C LYS A 132 -56.52 -22.20 -38.58
N ALA A 133 -57.01 -22.61 -37.42
CA ALA A 133 -58.37 -22.34 -36.96
C ALA A 133 -58.53 -20.89 -36.45
N ASP A 134 -57.49 -20.38 -35.79
CA ASP A 134 -57.38 -18.99 -35.36
C ASP A 134 -55.92 -18.53 -35.50
N PRO A 135 -55.58 -17.78 -36.56
CA PRO A 135 -54.23 -17.29 -36.81
C PRO A 135 -53.68 -16.34 -35.74
N THR A 136 -54.50 -15.91 -34.77
CA THR A 136 -54.05 -15.10 -33.63
C THR A 136 -53.49 -15.93 -32.47
N LYS A 137 -53.61 -17.27 -32.52
CA LYS A 137 -53.12 -18.19 -31.49
C LYS A 137 -51.91 -18.97 -31.97
N SER A 138 -50.86 -18.99 -31.14
CA SER A 138 -49.61 -19.68 -31.45
C SER A 138 -48.96 -20.30 -30.21
N GLY A 139 -48.27 -21.42 -30.41
CA GLY A 139 -47.37 -22.02 -29.42
C GLY A 139 -45.92 -21.86 -29.88
N LYS A 140 -44.97 -21.78 -28.93
CA LYS A 140 -43.56 -21.50 -29.21
C LYS A 140 -42.65 -22.48 -28.47
N LYS A 141 -41.52 -22.82 -29.10
CA LYS A 141 -40.41 -23.55 -28.47
C LYS A 141 -39.09 -22.97 -28.97
N THR A 142 -38.23 -22.59 -28.04
CA THR A 142 -36.89 -22.10 -28.35
C THR A 142 -35.89 -23.25 -28.35
N LEU A 143 -34.98 -23.24 -29.32
CA LEU A 143 -33.85 -24.16 -29.43
C LEU A 143 -32.55 -23.37 -29.45
N ILE A 144 -31.49 -23.94 -28.87
CA ILE A 144 -30.12 -23.50 -29.11
C ILE A 144 -29.60 -24.21 -30.37
N VAL A 145 -29.23 -23.44 -31.39
CA VAL A 145 -28.61 -23.93 -32.62
C VAL A 145 -27.11 -23.76 -32.47
N ARG A 146 -26.38 -24.87 -32.39
CA ARG A 146 -24.92 -24.86 -32.19
C ARG A 146 -24.18 -24.59 -33.50
N ALA A 147 -23.23 -23.66 -33.47
CA ALA A 147 -22.35 -23.38 -34.60
C ALA A 147 -21.33 -24.51 -34.82
N GLU A 148 -20.74 -24.54 -36.02
CA GLU A 148 -19.67 -25.49 -36.33
C GLU A 148 -18.38 -25.14 -35.58
N THR A 149 -17.80 -26.13 -34.90
CA THR A 149 -16.50 -26.00 -34.24
C THR A 149 -15.38 -25.93 -35.27
N VAL A 150 -14.51 -24.93 -35.14
CA VAL A 150 -13.32 -24.76 -35.99
C VAL A 150 -12.12 -24.54 -35.08
N GLU A 151 -11.03 -25.26 -35.34
CA GLU A 151 -9.78 -25.13 -34.60
C GLU A 151 -9.28 -23.68 -34.64
N GLY A 152 -8.86 -23.14 -33.49
CA GLY A 152 -8.40 -21.75 -33.38
C GLY A 152 -9.51 -20.70 -33.34
N ARG A 153 -10.78 -21.09 -33.22
CA ARG A 153 -11.93 -20.18 -33.26
C ARG A 153 -13.06 -20.61 -32.31
N VAL A 154 -13.64 -19.62 -31.63
CA VAL A 154 -14.91 -19.74 -30.93
C VAL A 154 -15.79 -18.60 -31.44
N GLY A 155 -16.87 -18.90 -32.16
CA GLY A 155 -17.67 -17.84 -32.76
C GLY A 155 -16.89 -17.01 -33.79
N ASP A 156 -16.94 -15.70 -33.62
CA ASP A 156 -16.14 -14.71 -34.34
C ASP A 156 -14.78 -14.44 -33.67
N LEU A 157 -14.57 -14.90 -32.43
CA LEU A 157 -13.29 -14.79 -31.74
C LEU A 157 -12.28 -15.81 -32.30
N THR A 158 -11.09 -15.34 -32.67
CA THR A 158 -10.03 -16.17 -33.25
C THR A 158 -8.71 -16.03 -32.49
N SER A 159 -7.84 -17.04 -32.59
CA SER A 159 -6.47 -16.95 -32.06
C SER A 159 -5.70 -15.74 -32.60
N GLU A 160 -5.89 -15.41 -33.89
CA GLU A 160 -5.24 -14.26 -34.55
C GLU A 160 -5.67 -12.93 -33.92
N MET A 161 -6.91 -12.82 -33.46
CA MET A 161 -7.37 -11.63 -32.71
C MET A 161 -6.72 -11.54 -31.33
N LEU A 162 -6.53 -12.67 -30.63
CA LEU A 162 -5.84 -12.70 -29.33
C LEU A 162 -4.35 -12.34 -29.50
N GLU A 163 -3.68 -12.88 -30.53
CA GLU A 163 -2.30 -12.53 -30.87
C GLU A 163 -2.16 -11.05 -31.23
N ALA A 164 -3.09 -10.52 -32.03
CA ALA A 164 -3.10 -9.10 -32.39
C ALA A 164 -3.30 -8.21 -31.15
N LEU A 165 -4.28 -8.55 -30.29
CA LEU A 165 -4.54 -7.82 -29.05
C LEU A 165 -3.38 -7.93 -28.06
N GLY A 166 -2.65 -9.04 -28.08
CA GLY A 166 -1.45 -9.30 -27.27
C GLY A 166 -0.18 -8.56 -27.70
N ASN A 167 -0.28 -7.56 -28.59
CA ASN A 167 0.84 -6.70 -28.92
C ASN A 167 1.37 -5.98 -27.66
N ALA A 168 2.69 -5.91 -27.50
CA ALA A 168 3.31 -5.23 -26.36
C ALA A 168 2.95 -3.74 -26.28
N SER A 169 2.61 -3.12 -27.42
CA SER A 169 2.12 -1.75 -27.53
C SER A 169 0.60 -1.72 -27.59
N ILE A 170 -0.06 -1.10 -26.60
CA ILE A 170 -1.53 -1.04 -26.52
C ILE A 170 -1.97 0.08 -25.56
N THR A 171 -3.10 0.70 -25.86
CA THR A 171 -3.80 1.62 -24.96
C THR A 171 -5.11 0.98 -24.50
N VAL A 172 -5.28 0.88 -23.19
CA VAL A 172 -6.45 0.32 -22.51
C VAL A 172 -7.16 1.45 -21.79
N LYS A 173 -8.44 1.67 -22.09
CA LYS A 173 -9.27 2.67 -21.40
C LYS A 173 -10.52 2.01 -20.85
N GLY A 174 -10.93 2.37 -19.64
CA GLY A 174 -12.25 1.96 -19.19
C GLY A 174 -12.61 2.37 -17.78
N TYR A 175 -13.51 1.59 -17.19
CA TYR A 175 -14.11 1.83 -15.89
C TYR A 175 -13.76 0.71 -14.92
N VAL A 176 -13.51 1.08 -13.68
CA VAL A 176 -13.36 0.18 -12.54
C VAL A 176 -14.42 0.58 -11.52
N THR A 177 -15.22 -0.39 -11.08
CA THR A 177 -16.26 -0.18 -10.07
C THR A 177 -16.05 -1.10 -8.89
N ASP A 178 -15.85 -0.54 -7.71
CA ASP A 178 -15.75 -1.30 -6.46
C ASP A 178 -17.12 -1.42 -5.81
N TYR A 179 -17.46 -2.64 -5.41
CA TYR A 179 -18.69 -2.97 -4.71
C TYR A 179 -18.38 -3.45 -3.29
N TYR A 180 -19.14 -2.93 -2.33
CA TYR A 180 -19.29 -3.52 -1.00
C TYR A 180 -20.78 -3.75 -0.75
N ASN A 181 -21.14 -4.99 -0.45
CA ASN A 181 -22.51 -5.40 -0.16
C ASN A 181 -22.59 -6.00 1.25
N ASP A 182 -23.54 -5.51 2.05
CA ASP A 182 -23.95 -6.07 3.33
C ASP A 182 -25.39 -6.59 3.17
N TYR A 183 -25.53 -7.91 3.04
CA TYR A 183 -26.81 -8.56 2.79
C TYR A 183 -27.75 -8.51 4.01
N ASN A 184 -27.19 -8.32 5.20
CA ASN A 184 -27.95 -8.16 6.44
C ASN A 184 -28.39 -6.70 6.65
N GLN A 185 -27.57 -5.74 6.23
CA GLN A 185 -27.85 -4.31 6.32
C GLN A 185 -27.60 -3.62 4.96
N PRO A 186 -28.53 -3.71 3.99
CA PRO A 186 -28.32 -3.15 2.65
C PRO A 186 -28.07 -1.63 2.61
N ALA A 187 -28.37 -0.91 3.70
CA ALA A 187 -28.04 0.51 3.85
C ALA A 187 -26.53 0.79 3.95
N ASN A 188 -25.72 -0.22 4.29
CA ASN A 188 -24.26 -0.13 4.34
C ASN A 188 -23.61 -0.40 2.97
N ASN A 189 -24.40 -0.78 1.95
CA ASN A 189 -23.85 -1.03 0.62
C ASN A 189 -23.21 0.24 0.08
N SER A 190 -22.06 0.08 -0.56
CA SER A 190 -21.38 1.17 -1.25
C SER A 190 -20.87 0.73 -2.61
N GLU A 191 -20.87 1.68 -3.53
CA GLU A 191 -20.40 1.53 -4.90
C GLU A 191 -19.57 2.76 -5.24
N HIS A 192 -18.36 2.54 -5.77
CA HIS A 192 -17.45 3.61 -6.16
C HIS A 192 -17.00 3.42 -7.60
N HIS A 193 -17.08 4.48 -8.40
CA HIS A 193 -16.79 4.46 -9.83
C HIS A 193 -15.51 5.22 -10.15
N TYR A 194 -14.67 4.60 -10.97
CA TYR A 194 -13.40 5.15 -11.39
C TYR A 194 -13.20 5.00 -12.89
N GLU A 195 -12.54 5.97 -13.49
CA GLU A 195 -12.02 5.89 -14.85
C GLU A 195 -10.53 5.58 -14.81
N THR A 196 -10.07 4.75 -15.76
CA THR A 196 -8.68 4.34 -15.88
C THR A 196 -8.19 4.38 -17.33
N LEU A 197 -6.91 4.71 -17.49
CA LEU A 197 -6.16 4.70 -18.74
C LEU A 197 -4.81 4.04 -18.50
N VAL A 198 -4.52 2.97 -19.23
CA VAL A 198 -3.21 2.32 -19.24
C VAL A 198 -2.62 2.36 -20.64
N GLU A 199 -1.40 2.89 -20.75
CA GLU A 199 -0.60 2.91 -21.96
C GLU A 199 0.61 1.99 -21.76
N MET A 200 0.81 1.04 -22.67
CA MET A 200 1.91 0.08 -22.62
C MET A 200 2.71 0.11 -23.91
N GLU A 201 4.02 -0.10 -23.78
CA GLU A 201 4.94 -0.51 -24.84
C GLU A 201 6.05 -1.40 -24.24
N ASP A 202 6.90 -2.03 -25.06
CA ASP A 202 7.93 -2.93 -24.49
C ASP A 202 8.81 -2.20 -23.47
N GLY A 203 8.83 -2.72 -22.24
CA GLY A 203 9.60 -2.16 -21.15
C GLY A 203 9.03 -0.87 -20.56
N ARG A 204 7.80 -0.45 -20.88
CA ARG A 204 7.16 0.75 -20.32
C ARG A 204 5.68 0.52 -20.04
N TRP A 205 5.24 1.03 -18.90
CA TRP A 205 3.86 0.94 -18.44
C TRP A 205 3.47 2.25 -17.78
N LYS A 206 2.37 2.85 -18.20
CA LYS A 206 1.82 4.07 -17.62
C LYS A 206 0.36 3.86 -17.28
N GLY A 207 0.00 3.98 -16.02
CA GLY A 207 -1.38 3.89 -15.53
C GLY A 207 -1.84 5.24 -14.98
N THR A 208 -3.06 5.63 -15.32
CA THR A 208 -3.73 6.82 -14.79
C THR A 208 -5.11 6.44 -14.30
N TRP A 209 -5.54 6.93 -13.14
CA TRP A 209 -6.91 6.73 -12.65
C TRP A 209 -7.46 7.94 -11.90
N TYR A 210 -8.79 8.08 -11.86
CA TYR A 210 -9.50 9.11 -11.10
C TYR A 210 -10.94 8.65 -10.81
N ALA A 211 -11.56 9.24 -9.78
CA ALA A 211 -13.00 9.06 -9.54
C ALA A 211 -13.80 9.60 -10.72
N GLU A 212 -14.87 8.91 -11.11
CA GLU A 212 -15.68 9.27 -12.28
C GLU A 212 -16.07 10.77 -12.26
N GLY A 213 -15.78 11.48 -13.36
CA GLY A 213 -16.04 12.92 -13.48
C GLY A 213 -15.02 13.86 -12.82
N HIS A 214 -13.95 13.34 -12.20
CA HIS A 214 -12.92 14.11 -11.48
C HIS A 214 -11.51 13.96 -12.09
N ALA A 215 -11.38 14.16 -13.41
CA ALA A 215 -10.10 14.03 -14.11
C ALA A 215 -9.00 14.99 -13.61
N ASP A 216 -9.36 16.07 -12.92
CA ASP A 216 -8.46 17.02 -12.29
C ASP A 216 -7.74 16.46 -11.05
N THR A 217 -8.20 15.33 -10.52
CA THR A 217 -7.58 14.60 -9.40
C THR A 217 -6.86 13.33 -9.88
N ALA A 218 -6.53 13.23 -11.17
CA ALA A 218 -5.90 12.04 -11.74
C ALA A 218 -4.56 11.69 -11.08
N VAL A 219 -4.43 10.44 -10.67
CA VAL A 219 -3.18 9.86 -10.18
C VAL A 219 -2.54 9.11 -11.33
N THR A 220 -1.31 9.49 -11.69
CA THR A 220 -0.55 8.86 -12.78
C THR A 220 0.71 8.21 -12.23
N THR A 221 0.95 6.97 -12.65
CA THR A 221 2.17 6.23 -12.36
C THR A 221 2.81 5.78 -13.66
N LEU A 222 4.11 6.02 -13.82
CA LEU A 222 4.88 5.60 -14.99
C LEU A 222 6.07 4.76 -14.56
N TYR A 223 6.12 3.53 -15.05
CA TYR A 223 7.22 2.62 -14.84
C TYR A 223 7.93 2.28 -16.15
N ARG A 224 9.23 2.02 -16.05
CA ARG A 224 10.01 1.45 -17.14
C ARG A 224 10.97 0.37 -16.65
N ARG A 225 11.38 -0.49 -17.58
CA ARG A 225 12.52 -1.38 -17.42
C ARG A 225 13.78 -0.51 -17.36
N GLY A 226 14.44 -0.51 -16.21
CA GLY A 226 15.62 0.31 -15.94
C GLY A 226 16.88 -0.18 -16.64
N THR A 227 18.00 0.49 -16.38
CA THR A 227 19.29 0.12 -17.00
C THR A 227 20.16 -0.80 -16.14
N THR A 228 19.84 -0.93 -14.85
CA THR A 228 20.63 -1.73 -13.91
C THR A 228 20.17 -3.18 -13.92
N THR A 229 21.03 -4.09 -14.36
CA THR A 229 20.75 -5.52 -14.49
C THR A 229 21.55 -6.36 -13.48
N GLY A 230 21.20 -7.65 -13.36
CA GLY A 230 21.91 -8.57 -12.46
C GLY A 230 21.56 -8.38 -10.99
N LEU A 231 20.47 -7.66 -10.70
CA LEU A 231 19.97 -7.44 -9.35
C LEU A 231 19.19 -8.65 -8.87
N LYS A 232 19.24 -8.91 -7.55
CA LYS A 232 18.46 -9.95 -6.89
C LYS A 232 17.30 -9.34 -6.11
N ASP A 233 16.12 -9.90 -6.28
CA ASP A 233 14.98 -9.59 -5.40
C ASP A 233 15.04 -10.42 -4.10
N TYR A 234 14.03 -10.24 -3.24
CA TYR A 234 13.91 -10.96 -1.97
C TYR A 234 13.86 -12.49 -2.15
N TYR A 235 13.33 -12.98 -3.27
CA TYR A 235 13.17 -14.39 -3.58
C TYR A 235 14.38 -15.00 -4.32
N GLY A 236 15.41 -14.19 -4.59
CA GLY A 236 16.62 -14.60 -5.28
C GLY A 236 16.49 -14.65 -6.81
N ASN A 237 15.40 -14.14 -7.38
CA ASN A 237 15.28 -13.97 -8.83
C ASN A 237 16.30 -12.94 -9.30
N VAL A 238 16.86 -13.11 -10.49
CA VAL A 238 17.82 -12.18 -11.07
C VAL A 238 17.19 -11.49 -12.26
N GLY A 239 17.21 -10.16 -12.27
CA GLY A 239 16.55 -9.37 -13.31
C GLY A 239 17.08 -7.95 -13.45
N THR A 240 16.25 -7.12 -14.06
CA THR A 240 16.48 -5.70 -14.31
C THR A 240 15.70 -4.87 -13.32
N ALA A 241 16.28 -3.80 -12.77
CA ALA A 241 15.54 -2.86 -11.93
C ALA A 241 14.30 -2.33 -12.66
N ILE A 242 13.17 -2.25 -11.96
CA ILE A 242 12.09 -1.35 -12.37
C ILE A 242 12.42 0.08 -11.90
N GLU A 243 12.17 1.05 -12.78
CA GLU A 243 12.34 2.48 -12.50
C GLU A 243 10.98 3.18 -12.60
N GLU A 244 10.62 3.93 -11.56
CA GLU A 244 9.51 4.88 -11.56
C GLU A 244 9.99 6.20 -12.18
N MET A 245 9.18 6.76 -13.07
CA MET A 245 9.48 7.99 -13.79
C MET A 245 8.52 9.10 -13.36
N TYR A 246 9.06 10.22 -12.90
CA TYR A 246 8.27 11.38 -12.45
C TYR A 246 9.05 12.68 -12.60
N ILE A 247 8.41 13.84 -12.39
CA ILE A 247 9.12 15.12 -12.32
C ILE A 247 9.65 15.37 -10.91
N GLY A 248 10.97 15.36 -10.76
CA GLY A 248 11.61 15.60 -9.47
C GLY A 248 11.41 17.03 -8.94
N LYS A 249 11.75 17.25 -7.66
CA LYS A 249 11.65 18.56 -6.98
C LYS A 249 12.37 19.73 -7.69
N ASN A 250 13.31 19.44 -8.59
CA ASN A 250 14.04 20.41 -9.39
C ASN A 250 13.40 20.68 -10.77
N ASN A 251 12.17 20.22 -10.99
CA ASN A 251 11.45 20.31 -12.26
C ASN A 251 12.17 19.63 -13.43
N THR A 252 12.71 18.44 -13.19
CA THR A 252 13.39 17.61 -14.20
C THR A 252 12.89 16.18 -14.12
N ALA A 253 12.84 15.47 -15.24
CA ALA A 253 12.51 14.04 -15.24
C ALA A 253 13.52 13.26 -14.38
N VAL A 254 13.01 12.42 -13.47
CA VAL A 254 13.77 11.54 -12.58
C VAL A 254 13.37 10.11 -12.88
N ALA A 255 14.37 9.22 -12.87
CA ALA A 255 14.18 7.78 -12.87
C ALA A 255 14.61 7.24 -11.51
N LYS A 256 13.65 6.79 -10.70
CA LYS A 256 13.90 6.25 -9.36
C LYS A 256 13.76 4.74 -9.38
N GLN A 257 14.81 4.04 -8.95
CA GLN A 257 14.73 2.60 -8.74
C GLN A 257 13.69 2.29 -7.66
N VAL A 258 12.72 1.43 -7.99
CA VAL A 258 11.71 0.94 -7.05
C VAL A 258 12.33 -0.12 -6.14
N LYS A 259 12.04 -0.02 -4.84
CA LYS A 259 12.55 -0.93 -3.82
C LYS A 259 11.43 -1.27 -2.83
N ASP A 260 11.52 -2.44 -2.21
CA ASP A 260 10.65 -2.84 -1.10
C ASP A 260 10.98 -2.11 0.21
N TYR A 261 10.24 -2.41 1.29
CA TYR A 261 10.46 -1.84 2.63
C TYR A 261 11.81 -2.21 3.27
N MET A 262 12.53 -3.17 2.70
CA MET A 262 13.90 -3.54 3.09
C MET A 262 14.95 -2.90 2.20
N SER A 263 14.55 -2.03 1.27
CA SER A 263 15.37 -1.43 0.21
C SER A 263 15.95 -2.43 -0.79
N ILE A 264 15.33 -3.60 -0.94
CA ILE A 264 15.68 -4.59 -1.96
C ILE A 264 15.04 -4.15 -3.29
N PRO A 265 15.79 -4.14 -4.41
CA PRO A 265 15.24 -3.75 -5.70
C PRO A 265 14.07 -4.63 -6.16
N SER A 266 13.03 -3.99 -6.68
CA SER A 266 11.99 -4.67 -7.46
C SER A 266 12.49 -4.89 -8.90
N LEU A 267 12.14 -6.05 -9.47
CA LEU A 267 12.62 -6.46 -10.80
C LEU A 267 11.50 -6.37 -11.83
N TRP A 268 11.78 -5.74 -12.98
CA TRP A 268 10.82 -5.59 -14.08
C TRP A 268 10.16 -6.91 -14.43
N GLU A 269 10.95 -7.98 -14.60
CA GLU A 269 10.49 -9.29 -15.04
C GLU A 269 9.55 -9.99 -14.04
N THR A 270 9.52 -9.56 -12.78
CA THR A 270 8.62 -10.10 -11.75
C THR A 270 7.43 -9.19 -11.45
N GLN A 271 7.40 -7.97 -11.99
CA GLN A 271 6.30 -7.03 -11.74
C GLN A 271 5.09 -7.23 -12.67
N HIS A 272 5.23 -7.92 -13.80
CA HIS A 272 4.09 -8.23 -14.71
C HIS A 272 3.31 -7.00 -15.23
N LEU A 273 3.97 -5.84 -15.29
CA LEU A 273 3.42 -4.59 -15.83
C LEU A 273 3.57 -4.52 -17.36
N TRP A 274 2.97 -5.48 -18.07
CA TRP A 274 2.89 -5.50 -19.54
C TRP A 274 1.65 -6.26 -20.02
N ASN A 275 1.38 -6.16 -21.32
CA ASN A 275 0.21 -6.79 -21.92
C ASN A 275 0.33 -8.33 -21.95
N HIS A 276 -0.64 -9.00 -21.34
CA HIS A 276 -0.73 -10.46 -21.23
C HIS A 276 -1.76 -11.11 -22.18
N PHE A 277 -2.46 -10.37 -23.05
CA PHE A 277 -3.53 -10.93 -23.89
C PHE A 277 -3.07 -12.07 -24.82
N ALA A 278 -1.79 -12.08 -25.24
CA ALA A 278 -1.22 -13.18 -26.03
C ALA A 278 -1.13 -14.51 -25.26
N ASN A 279 -1.28 -14.50 -23.93
CA ASN A 279 -1.23 -15.70 -23.09
C ASN A 279 -2.59 -16.41 -22.97
N LEU A 280 -3.68 -15.82 -23.48
CA LEU A 280 -5.01 -16.43 -23.45
C LEU A 280 -5.11 -17.60 -24.43
N ASN A 281 -5.66 -18.73 -23.96
CA ASN A 281 -5.94 -19.88 -24.82
C ASN A 281 -7.36 -19.79 -25.41
N ILE A 282 -7.47 -19.77 -26.74
CA ILE A 282 -8.76 -19.74 -27.44
C ILE A 282 -9.67 -20.92 -27.07
N GLU A 283 -9.10 -22.09 -26.76
CA GLU A 283 -9.84 -23.31 -26.42
C GLU A 283 -10.57 -23.21 -25.07
N LYS A 284 -10.16 -22.24 -24.23
CA LYS A 284 -10.85 -21.94 -22.97
C LYS A 284 -12.04 -21.01 -23.15
N PHE A 285 -12.31 -20.49 -24.35
CA PHE A 285 -13.49 -19.68 -24.59
C PHE A 285 -14.74 -20.51 -24.90
N SER A 286 -15.88 -20.03 -24.44
CA SER A 286 -17.21 -20.44 -24.88
C SER A 286 -18.03 -19.22 -25.29
N TYR A 287 -19.05 -19.40 -26.14
CA TYR A 287 -19.96 -18.32 -26.49
C TYR A 287 -21.25 -18.44 -25.68
N ASP A 288 -21.54 -17.41 -24.89
CA ASP A 288 -22.81 -17.26 -24.18
C ASP A 288 -23.81 -16.56 -25.10
N VAL A 289 -24.72 -17.35 -25.66
CA VAL A 289 -25.76 -16.89 -26.59
C VAL A 289 -26.83 -16.03 -25.93
N GLU A 290 -27.08 -16.19 -24.62
CA GLU A 290 -28.12 -15.42 -23.93
C GLU A 290 -27.71 -13.97 -23.74
N HIS A 291 -26.40 -13.75 -23.54
CA HIS A 291 -25.83 -12.42 -23.31
C HIS A 291 -24.90 -11.93 -24.42
N GLU A 292 -24.81 -12.67 -25.53
CA GLU A 292 -24.04 -12.34 -26.73
C GLU A 292 -22.55 -12.02 -26.46
N ARG A 293 -21.89 -12.80 -25.59
CA ARG A 293 -20.51 -12.56 -25.13
C ARG A 293 -19.64 -13.81 -25.17
N TYR A 294 -18.32 -13.62 -25.30
CA TYR A 294 -17.33 -14.71 -25.21
C TYR A 294 -16.83 -14.85 -23.78
N VAL A 295 -17.06 -15.98 -23.16
CA VAL A 295 -16.67 -16.28 -21.76
C VAL A 295 -15.34 -17.02 -21.76
N TYR A 296 -14.35 -16.53 -21.04
CA TYR A 296 -13.14 -17.30 -20.76
C TYR A 296 -13.37 -18.16 -19.51
N ASN A 297 -13.24 -19.48 -19.66
CA ASN A 297 -13.43 -20.42 -18.56
C ASN A 297 -12.17 -20.44 -17.68
N VAL A 298 -12.18 -19.58 -16.65
CA VAL A 298 -11.10 -19.45 -15.66
C VAL A 298 -11.06 -20.70 -14.78
N ASP A 299 -9.88 -21.30 -14.64
CA ASP A 299 -9.62 -22.40 -13.69
C ASP A 299 -8.70 -21.92 -12.57
N LEU A 300 -9.29 -21.44 -11.45
CA LEU A 300 -8.54 -20.92 -10.30
C LEU A 300 -7.80 -22.02 -9.52
N GLU A 301 -8.10 -23.30 -9.74
CA GLU A 301 -7.32 -24.40 -9.15
C GLU A 301 -6.02 -24.65 -9.91
N ASN A 302 -5.93 -24.17 -11.16
CA ASN A 302 -4.72 -24.19 -11.96
C ASN A 302 -3.85 -22.96 -11.69
N GLU A 303 -2.62 -23.19 -11.23
CA GLU A 303 -1.69 -22.12 -10.84
C GLU A 303 -1.38 -21.13 -11.97
N GLU A 304 -1.23 -21.60 -13.22
CA GLU A 304 -0.90 -20.74 -14.37
C GLU A 304 -2.07 -19.84 -14.78
N ASP A 305 -3.29 -20.36 -14.70
CA ASP A 305 -4.52 -19.60 -14.93
C ASP A 305 -4.75 -18.56 -13.83
N ALA A 306 -4.61 -18.95 -12.56
CA ALA A 306 -4.74 -18.06 -11.43
C ALA A 306 -3.77 -16.88 -11.55
N TYR A 307 -2.48 -17.14 -11.81
CA TYR A 307 -1.49 -16.08 -12.01
C TYR A 307 -1.84 -15.18 -13.20
N LEU A 308 -2.27 -15.75 -14.34
CA LEU A 308 -2.64 -14.95 -15.50
C LEU A 308 -3.80 -13.99 -15.17
N MET A 309 -4.80 -14.46 -14.42
CA MET A 309 -5.93 -13.64 -13.97
C MET A 309 -5.51 -12.57 -12.96
N THR A 310 -4.57 -12.87 -12.07
CA THR A 310 -3.94 -11.87 -11.18
C THR A 310 -3.20 -10.81 -12.01
N TYR A 311 -2.40 -11.21 -12.99
CA TYR A 311 -1.65 -10.27 -13.83
C TYR A 311 -2.58 -9.32 -14.60
N PHE A 312 -3.68 -9.83 -15.15
CA PHE A 312 -4.68 -8.96 -15.80
C PHE A 312 -5.35 -7.97 -14.85
N ALA A 313 -5.53 -8.33 -13.58
CA ALA A 313 -6.17 -7.44 -12.61
C ALA A 313 -5.38 -6.14 -12.45
N PHE A 314 -4.06 -6.20 -12.31
CA PHE A 314 -3.23 -5.01 -12.06
C PHE A 314 -2.48 -4.47 -13.28
N CYS A 315 -2.22 -5.27 -14.32
CA CYS A 315 -1.51 -4.75 -15.51
C CYS A 315 -2.42 -3.86 -16.39
N LEU A 316 -3.74 -3.99 -16.26
CA LEU A 316 -4.73 -3.22 -17.03
C LEU A 316 -5.28 -2.01 -16.26
N THR A 317 -4.94 -1.84 -14.99
CA THR A 317 -5.31 -0.67 -14.19
C THR A 317 -4.36 -0.47 -13.00
N PRO A 318 -3.95 0.78 -12.66
CA PRO A 318 -3.15 1.08 -11.45
C PRO A 318 -3.91 0.87 -10.13
N MET A 319 -5.21 0.56 -10.16
CA MET A 319 -6.07 0.52 -8.97
C MET A 319 -6.03 -0.80 -8.21
N LEU A 320 -5.71 -1.89 -8.89
CA LEU A 320 -5.65 -3.24 -8.33
C LEU A 320 -4.20 -3.66 -8.17
N ASP A 321 -3.95 -4.62 -7.28
CA ASP A 321 -2.59 -5.13 -7.03
C ASP A 321 -2.49 -6.65 -7.12
N SER A 322 -1.33 -7.20 -6.76
CA SER A 322 -1.07 -8.65 -6.81
C SER A 322 -1.93 -9.50 -5.86
N GLY A 323 -2.72 -8.88 -4.98
CA GLY A 323 -3.73 -9.52 -4.15
C GLY A 323 -5.06 -9.75 -4.87
N ASP A 324 -5.33 -9.02 -5.95
CA ASP A 324 -6.57 -9.12 -6.72
C ASP A 324 -6.46 -10.17 -7.82
N THR A 325 -7.50 -11.00 -7.99
CA THR A 325 -7.54 -12.02 -9.05
C THR A 325 -8.90 -12.02 -9.72
N ILE A 326 -8.92 -12.08 -11.06
CA ILE A 326 -10.14 -12.16 -11.85
C ILE A 326 -10.77 -13.56 -11.74
N ALA A 327 -12.06 -13.60 -11.38
CA ALA A 327 -12.86 -14.82 -11.35
C ALA A 327 -13.70 -15.01 -12.62
N ASN A 328 -14.25 -13.91 -13.15
CA ASN A 328 -15.08 -13.91 -14.35
C ASN A 328 -14.47 -13.01 -15.42
N PHE A 329 -14.35 -13.51 -16.64
CA PHE A 329 -13.69 -12.81 -17.74
C PHE A 329 -14.47 -12.97 -19.04
N TYR A 330 -14.75 -11.86 -19.72
CA TYR A 330 -15.55 -11.83 -20.94
C TYR A 330 -14.95 -10.92 -22.01
N PHE A 331 -15.15 -11.26 -23.28
CA PHE A 331 -14.92 -10.39 -24.42
C PHE A 331 -16.19 -10.13 -25.23
N ASP A 332 -16.26 -8.93 -25.77
CA ASP A 332 -17.15 -8.61 -26.88
C ASP A 332 -16.35 -8.47 -28.18
N VAL A 333 -16.84 -9.12 -29.23
CA VAL A 333 -16.25 -9.07 -30.57
C VAL A 333 -17.23 -8.38 -31.50
N GLN A 334 -16.78 -7.33 -32.18
CA GLN A 334 -17.56 -6.62 -33.18
C GLN A 334 -16.70 -6.34 -34.41
N ASN A 335 -17.28 -6.51 -35.60
CA ASN A 335 -16.60 -6.23 -36.88
C ASN A 335 -15.22 -6.90 -37.01
N GLY A 336 -15.08 -8.14 -36.51
CA GLY A 336 -13.83 -8.91 -36.56
C GLY A 336 -12.73 -8.37 -35.65
N LYS A 337 -13.08 -7.68 -34.56
CA LYS A 337 -12.13 -7.18 -33.55
C LYS A 337 -12.69 -7.39 -32.15
N ILE A 338 -11.81 -7.69 -31.20
CA ILE A 338 -12.14 -7.62 -29.78
C ILE A 338 -12.27 -6.14 -29.42
N THR A 339 -13.47 -5.71 -29.01
CA THR A 339 -13.76 -4.29 -28.75
C THR A 339 -13.83 -3.96 -27.26
N ARG A 340 -14.17 -4.94 -26.42
CA ARG A 340 -14.37 -4.74 -24.99
C ARG A 340 -14.02 -5.99 -24.20
N MET A 341 -13.44 -5.78 -23.03
CA MET A 341 -13.27 -6.76 -21.97
C MET A 341 -14.17 -6.38 -20.79
N VAL A 342 -14.82 -7.37 -20.20
CA VAL A 342 -15.52 -7.23 -18.92
C VAL A 342 -14.98 -8.28 -17.97
N ALA A 343 -14.62 -7.90 -16.75
CA ALA A 343 -14.08 -8.84 -15.76
C ALA A 343 -14.53 -8.52 -14.34
N GLU A 344 -14.70 -9.54 -13.51
CA GLU A 344 -15.04 -9.46 -12.08
C GLU A 344 -13.93 -10.12 -11.27
N THR A 345 -13.49 -9.49 -10.18
CA THR A 345 -12.55 -10.11 -9.23
C THR A 345 -13.23 -11.22 -8.40
N ILE A 346 -12.43 -12.07 -7.76
CA ILE A 346 -12.91 -13.00 -6.73
C ILE A 346 -13.63 -12.18 -5.65
N LYS A 347 -14.80 -12.67 -5.23
CA LYS A 347 -15.57 -12.04 -4.15
C LYS A 347 -14.95 -12.39 -2.81
N GLU A 348 -14.50 -11.39 -2.08
CA GLU A 348 -14.14 -11.54 -0.68
C GLU A 348 -15.43 -11.55 0.14
N THR A 349 -15.70 -12.65 0.84
CA THR A 349 -16.96 -12.83 1.56
C THR A 349 -16.74 -13.00 3.06
N VAL A 350 -17.58 -12.36 3.87
CA VAL A 350 -17.75 -12.69 5.28
C VAL A 350 -18.98 -13.58 5.42
N THR A 351 -18.82 -14.73 6.08
CA THR A 351 -19.91 -15.69 6.29
C THR A 351 -20.30 -15.79 7.76
N ASP A 352 -21.57 -16.05 8.02
CA ASP A 352 -22.05 -16.41 9.35
C ASP A 352 -21.53 -17.80 9.79
N ASN A 353 -21.88 -18.21 11.02
CA ASN A 353 -21.50 -19.52 11.55
C ASN A 353 -22.15 -20.71 10.81
N ASP A 354 -23.21 -20.46 10.03
CA ASP A 354 -23.94 -21.46 9.24
C ASP A 354 -23.43 -21.51 7.78
N GLY A 355 -22.48 -20.65 7.42
CA GLY A 355 -21.87 -20.57 6.08
C GLY A 355 -22.63 -19.69 5.09
N ASN A 356 -23.63 -18.93 5.52
CA ASN A 356 -24.32 -17.96 4.65
C ASN A 356 -23.46 -16.71 4.49
N VAL A 357 -23.38 -16.18 3.27
CA VAL A 357 -22.67 -14.94 2.99
C VAL A 357 -23.45 -13.76 3.57
N GLU A 358 -22.84 -13.04 4.52
CA GLU A 358 -23.40 -11.83 5.13
C GLU A 358 -22.91 -10.58 4.42
N GLN A 359 -21.65 -10.57 3.99
CA GLN A 359 -21.02 -9.44 3.32
C GLN A 359 -20.16 -9.91 2.15
N ALA A 360 -20.06 -9.09 1.11
CA ALA A 360 -19.20 -9.36 -0.03
C ALA A 360 -18.59 -8.08 -0.61
N SER A 361 -17.28 -8.08 -0.87
CA SER A 361 -16.56 -7.06 -1.63
C SER A 361 -15.95 -7.63 -2.90
N TYR A 362 -16.04 -6.87 -4.01
CA TYR A 362 -15.47 -7.24 -5.30
C TYR A 362 -15.42 -6.04 -6.25
N THR A 363 -14.66 -6.20 -7.34
CA THR A 363 -14.43 -5.15 -8.33
C THR A 363 -14.85 -5.62 -9.71
N MET A 364 -15.53 -4.74 -10.44
CA MET A 364 -15.90 -4.92 -11.84
C MET A 364 -15.06 -4.02 -12.72
N MET A 365 -14.54 -4.59 -13.81
CA MET A 365 -13.71 -3.90 -14.80
C MET A 365 -14.38 -3.96 -16.15
N THR A 366 -14.46 -2.82 -16.84
CA THR A 366 -14.93 -2.75 -18.22
C THR A 366 -13.94 -1.95 -19.05
N PHE A 367 -13.18 -2.63 -19.92
CA PHE A 367 -12.08 -2.03 -20.67
C PHE A 367 -12.30 -2.09 -22.19
N THR A 368 -11.79 -1.09 -22.88
CA THR A 368 -11.76 -0.98 -24.34
C THR A 368 -10.32 -0.79 -24.81
N PHE A 369 -10.04 -1.19 -26.04
CA PHE A 369 -8.69 -1.27 -26.57
C PHE A 369 -8.50 -0.36 -27.79
N SER A 370 -7.38 0.36 -27.82
CA SER A 370 -7.01 1.24 -28.91
C SER A 370 -5.50 1.25 -29.12
N GLU A 371 -5.06 1.80 -30.26
CA GLU A 371 -3.63 1.99 -30.58
C GLU A 371 -2.76 0.72 -30.42
N VAL A 372 -3.35 -0.44 -30.70
CA VAL A 372 -2.68 -1.73 -30.64
C VAL A 372 -1.57 -1.76 -31.71
N GLY A 373 -0.32 -1.87 -31.26
CA GLY A 373 0.88 -1.81 -32.08
C GLY A 373 1.39 -0.40 -32.41
N SER A 374 0.79 0.66 -31.86
CA SER A 374 1.19 2.05 -32.13
C SER A 374 1.28 2.97 -30.90
N THR A 375 0.81 2.52 -29.73
CA THR A 375 0.95 3.25 -28.46
C THR A 375 2.42 3.48 -28.14
N THR A 376 2.75 4.70 -27.71
CA THR A 376 4.10 5.06 -27.24
C THR A 376 4.00 5.72 -25.87
N VAL A 377 4.87 5.35 -24.94
CA VAL A 377 4.84 5.87 -23.58
C VAL A 377 5.99 6.86 -23.42
N SER A 378 5.71 8.15 -23.45
CA SER A 378 6.74 9.19 -23.35
C SER A 378 7.23 9.43 -21.92
N ASP A 379 8.49 9.84 -21.77
CA ASP A 379 9.01 10.32 -20.48
C ASP A 379 8.27 11.59 -20.01
N PRO A 380 8.17 11.80 -18.67
CA PRO A 380 7.53 12.99 -18.15
C PRO A 380 8.34 14.22 -18.52
N THR A 381 7.65 15.31 -18.85
CA THR A 381 8.28 16.56 -19.29
C THR A 381 8.23 17.62 -18.18
N PRO A 382 9.27 18.46 -18.03
CA PRO A 382 9.28 19.55 -17.06
C PRO A 382 8.02 20.42 -17.17
N PHE A 383 7.51 20.84 -16.01
CA PHE A 383 6.35 21.73 -15.96
C PHE A 383 6.73 23.15 -16.38
N GLU A 384 5.83 23.77 -17.12
CA GLU A 384 5.85 25.20 -17.40
C GLU A 384 5.52 26.01 -16.14
N ALA A 385 6.08 27.22 -16.05
CA ALA A 385 5.90 28.11 -14.91
C ALA A 385 4.41 28.39 -14.64
N PRO A 386 3.94 28.29 -13.39
CA PRO A 386 2.56 28.63 -13.06
C PRO A 386 2.30 30.14 -13.19
N GLU A 387 1.03 30.52 -13.21
CA GLU A 387 0.64 31.89 -12.94
C GLU A 387 1.18 32.33 -11.57
N HIS A 388 1.68 33.57 -11.47
CA HIS A 388 2.32 34.10 -10.26
C HIS A 388 3.55 33.33 -9.75
N ALA A 389 4.24 32.57 -10.62
CA ALA A 389 5.48 31.86 -10.29
C ALA A 389 6.58 32.77 -9.70
N ASP A 390 6.65 34.03 -10.13
CA ASP A 390 7.59 35.04 -9.65
C ASP A 390 7.42 35.32 -8.15
N LEU A 391 6.17 35.38 -7.66
CA LEU A 391 5.87 35.56 -6.25
C LEU A 391 6.26 34.33 -5.42
N LEU A 392 5.94 33.13 -5.92
CA LEU A 392 6.32 31.88 -5.25
C LEU A 392 7.84 31.73 -5.17
N LYS A 393 8.53 32.01 -6.27
CA LYS A 393 9.99 31.99 -6.34
C LYS A 393 10.62 32.94 -5.34
N ALA A 394 10.19 34.19 -5.30
CA ALA A 394 10.70 35.19 -4.36
C ALA A 394 10.50 34.74 -2.90
N ALA A 395 9.37 34.11 -2.60
CA ALA A 395 9.06 33.58 -1.28
C ALA A 395 9.95 32.40 -0.87
N ILE A 396 10.22 31.49 -1.81
CA ILE A 396 11.16 30.37 -1.64
C ILE A 396 12.58 30.91 -1.37
N GLU A 397 13.08 31.81 -2.20
CA GLU A 397 14.42 32.42 -2.07
C GLU A 397 14.58 33.17 -0.73
N LYS A 398 13.52 33.84 -0.27
CA LYS A 398 13.49 34.50 1.04
C LYS A 398 13.62 33.49 2.18
N MET A 399 12.93 32.34 2.11
CA MET A 399 13.02 31.30 3.13
C MET A 399 14.39 30.60 3.15
N GLN A 400 15.00 30.36 1.99
CA GLN A 400 16.35 29.78 1.87
C GLN A 400 17.40 30.58 2.66
N THR A 401 17.24 31.90 2.71
CA THR A 401 18.17 32.83 3.38
C THR A 401 17.69 33.30 4.75
N ALA A 402 16.46 32.99 5.15
CA ALA A 402 15.89 33.41 6.42
C ALA A 402 16.66 32.79 7.61
N ARG A 403 17.09 33.63 8.55
CA ARG A 403 17.77 33.23 9.80
C ARG A 403 17.09 33.78 11.05
N ASN A 404 15.94 34.43 10.89
CA ASN A 404 15.14 34.98 11.99
C ASN A 404 13.66 34.99 11.60
N TYR A 405 12.85 34.15 12.25
CA TYR A 405 11.41 34.05 12.06
C TYR A 405 10.80 33.14 13.13
N THR A 406 9.47 33.17 13.24
CA THR A 406 8.69 32.26 14.08
C THR A 406 7.85 31.39 13.17
N TYR A 407 7.80 30.09 13.48
CA TYR A 407 6.87 29.18 12.82
C TYR A 407 6.00 28.46 13.84
N ARG A 408 4.81 28.06 13.41
CA ARG A 408 3.86 27.27 14.19
C ARG A 408 3.30 26.15 13.33
N VAL A 409 3.53 24.92 13.73
CA VAL A 409 2.93 23.71 13.16
C VAL A 409 1.71 23.34 13.98
N VAL A 410 0.59 23.14 13.30
CA VAL A 410 -0.62 22.50 13.85
C VAL A 410 -0.75 21.14 13.17
N ASP A 411 -0.82 20.11 13.99
CA ASP A 411 -0.95 18.72 13.59
C ASP A 411 -2.41 18.27 13.83
N VAL A 412 -3.06 17.80 12.76
CA VAL A 412 -4.45 17.34 12.79
C VAL A 412 -4.49 15.90 12.30
N THR A 413 -4.77 14.97 13.22
CA THR A 413 -5.07 13.58 12.89
C THR A 413 -6.53 13.46 12.46
N THR A 414 -6.78 12.94 11.26
CA THR A 414 -8.13 12.75 10.70
C THR A 414 -8.66 11.34 10.89
N ARG A 415 -7.77 10.35 11.03
CA ARG A 415 -8.12 8.96 11.35
C ARG A 415 -7.16 8.41 12.41
N SER A 416 -7.72 7.94 13.53
CA SER A 416 -7.01 7.22 14.61
C SER A 416 -7.91 6.18 15.26
N VAL A 417 -7.42 4.96 15.50
CA VAL A 417 -8.16 3.97 16.31
C VAL A 417 -7.98 4.34 17.79
N SER A 418 -9.01 4.87 18.44
CA SER A 418 -9.09 4.94 19.91
C SER A 418 -9.78 3.69 20.46
N ALA A 419 -9.28 3.14 21.55
CA ALA A 419 -9.88 2.02 22.27
C ALA A 419 -11.11 2.42 23.13
N SER A 420 -11.87 3.43 22.70
CA SER A 420 -13.12 3.82 23.35
C SER A 420 -14.04 4.50 22.35
N ASP A 421 -15.29 4.00 22.30
CA ASP A 421 -16.37 4.42 21.40
C ASP A 421 -16.86 5.87 21.58
N ASP A 422 -16.30 6.62 22.54
CA ASP A 422 -16.79 7.96 22.90
C ASP A 422 -16.00 9.14 22.30
N ASP A 423 -14.95 8.93 21.49
CA ASP A 423 -14.06 10.02 21.03
C ASP A 423 -14.34 10.50 19.58
N TYR A 424 -15.41 10.01 18.94
CA TYR A 424 -15.86 10.53 17.64
C TYR A 424 -16.77 11.75 17.82
N THR A 425 -16.17 12.92 18.02
CA THR A 425 -16.82 14.18 17.65
C THR A 425 -16.00 14.88 16.57
N LEU A 426 -16.42 14.63 15.34
CA LEU A 426 -16.17 15.47 14.18
C LEU A 426 -16.87 16.81 14.39
N GLU A 427 -16.23 17.74 15.09
CA GLU A 427 -16.53 19.17 14.94
C GLU A 427 -15.33 19.89 14.34
N SER A 428 -15.22 19.79 13.02
CA SER A 428 -14.70 20.92 12.26
C SER A 428 -15.68 22.09 12.45
N LEU A 429 -15.25 23.16 13.10
CA LEU A 429 -15.47 24.56 12.68
C LEU A 429 -15.06 25.53 13.79
N ASN A 430 -14.09 26.37 13.45
CA ASN A 430 -13.97 27.75 13.95
C ASN A 430 -14.00 27.95 15.47
N ALA A 431 -12.97 27.47 16.17
CA ALA A 431 -12.68 27.94 17.52
C ALA A 431 -11.26 28.51 17.58
N ARG A 432 -11.20 29.85 17.44
CA ARG A 432 -10.30 30.79 18.11
C ARG A 432 -8.91 30.26 18.44
N SER A 433 -7.91 30.89 17.83
CA SER A 433 -6.56 31.17 18.36
C SER A 433 -6.49 31.11 19.91
N GLY A 434 -6.40 29.88 20.42
CA GLY A 434 -6.53 29.55 21.83
C GLY A 434 -5.14 29.33 22.38
N LYS A 435 -4.48 30.46 22.71
CA LYS A 435 -3.27 30.57 23.53
C LYS A 435 -2.42 29.28 23.64
N LEU A 436 -1.47 29.13 22.72
CA LEU A 436 -0.10 28.92 23.22
C LEU A 436 0.20 30.19 24.03
N SER A 437 0.27 30.00 25.35
CA SER A 437 0.07 31.05 26.35
C SER A 437 0.86 32.32 26.01
N ALA A 438 0.15 33.45 26.14
CA ALA A 438 0.75 34.77 26.06
C ALA A 438 1.98 34.82 26.98
N MET A 439 3.10 35.20 26.38
CA MET A 439 4.41 35.33 26.99
C MET A 439 4.36 36.26 28.21
N ALA A 440 4.33 35.67 29.41
CA ALA A 440 4.82 36.32 30.62
C ALA A 440 6.32 36.01 30.70
N THR A 441 7.15 37.02 30.95
CA THR A 441 8.58 36.92 31.28
C THR A 441 8.90 35.63 32.04
N GLY A 442 9.74 34.74 31.49
CA GLY A 442 10.04 33.46 32.14
C GLY A 442 10.86 32.47 31.30
N LYS A 443 11.47 31.51 31.99
CA LYS A 443 12.26 30.40 31.42
C LYS A 443 11.40 29.44 30.58
N TYR A 444 12.01 28.76 29.60
CA TYR A 444 11.37 27.74 28.76
C TYR A 444 11.10 26.44 29.53
N LYS A 445 10.04 26.36 30.35
CA LYS A 445 9.77 25.23 31.25
C LYS A 445 8.80 24.21 30.65
N ASN A 446 9.13 22.91 30.74
CA ASN A 446 8.22 21.83 30.36
C ASN A 446 6.96 21.82 31.26
N TYR A 447 5.79 21.56 30.68
CA TYR A 447 4.52 21.55 31.41
C TYR A 447 3.50 20.58 30.81
N THR A 448 2.55 20.15 31.65
CA THR A 448 1.35 19.43 31.22
C THR A 448 0.10 20.29 31.40
N SER A 449 -0.90 20.11 30.55
CA SER A 449 -2.16 20.90 30.55
C SER A 449 -3.37 20.06 30.17
N THR A 450 -4.56 20.51 30.58
CA THR A 450 -5.86 19.90 30.23
C THR A 450 -6.30 20.20 28.79
N SER A 451 -5.71 21.22 28.16
CA SER A 451 -5.97 21.62 26.77
C SER A 451 -4.68 22.01 26.09
N GLY A 452 -4.58 21.81 24.78
CA GLY A 452 -3.43 22.20 23.98
C GLY A 452 -3.69 22.02 22.48
N THR A 453 -2.76 22.50 21.67
CA THR A 453 -2.75 22.25 20.22
C THR A 453 -1.56 21.34 19.92
N VAL A 454 -1.82 20.17 19.34
CA VAL A 454 -0.76 19.24 18.94
C VAL A 454 0.03 19.85 17.79
N GLY A 455 1.36 19.69 17.84
CA GLY A 455 2.28 20.26 16.86
C GLY A 455 3.48 20.94 17.53
N SER A 456 3.97 22.03 16.93
CA SER A 456 5.16 22.72 17.44
C SER A 456 5.15 24.23 17.22
N ILE A 457 5.90 24.97 18.04
CA ILE A 457 6.32 26.34 17.73
C ILE A 457 7.83 26.39 17.74
N GLY A 458 8.44 26.97 16.71
CA GLY A 458 9.86 27.33 16.75
C GLY A 458 10.09 28.82 16.72
N PHE A 459 11.04 29.26 17.55
CA PHE A 459 11.60 30.60 17.57
C PHE A 459 13.01 30.53 16.99
N VAL A 460 13.17 30.98 15.75
CA VAL A 460 14.44 30.91 15.01
C VAL A 460 15.16 32.25 15.15
N THR A 461 16.39 32.21 15.64
CA THR A 461 17.32 33.35 15.68
C THR A 461 18.69 32.94 15.14
N ALA A 462 19.60 33.90 14.94
CA ALA A 462 20.86 33.66 14.23
C ALA A 462 21.76 32.60 14.90
N ASP A 463 21.73 32.48 16.23
CA ASP A 463 22.63 31.61 17.01
C ASP A 463 21.88 30.60 17.89
N LYS A 464 20.55 30.70 17.97
CA LYS A 464 19.70 29.86 18.83
C LYS A 464 18.35 29.57 18.18
N ILE A 465 17.90 28.34 18.30
CA ILE A 465 16.57 27.90 17.86
C ILE A 465 15.91 27.22 19.05
N VAL A 466 14.76 27.72 19.49
CA VAL A 466 13.97 27.11 20.57
C VAL A 466 12.70 26.54 19.99
N ILE A 467 12.41 25.28 20.27
CA ILE A 467 11.25 24.54 19.77
C ILE A 467 10.42 24.07 20.97
N ALA A 468 9.15 24.44 20.99
CA ALA A 468 8.15 23.88 21.88
C ALA A 468 7.38 22.80 21.11
N ASN A 469 7.42 21.56 21.59
CA ASN A 469 6.67 20.44 21.01
C ASN A 469 5.53 20.05 21.95
N THR A 470 4.31 20.01 21.43
CA THR A 470 3.11 19.64 22.19
C THR A 470 2.52 18.36 21.62
N MET A 471 2.30 17.38 22.48
CA MET A 471 1.61 16.11 22.15
C MET A 471 0.40 15.90 23.06
N LYS A 472 -0.56 15.09 22.60
CA LYS A 472 -1.70 14.60 23.40
C LYS A 472 -1.42 13.14 23.83
N TYR A 473 -1.63 12.82 25.10
CA TYR A 473 -1.59 11.45 25.62
C TYR A 473 -2.87 10.70 25.24
N THR A 474 -2.76 9.39 25.08
CA THR A 474 -3.93 8.50 24.90
C THR A 474 -4.77 8.38 26.17
N SER A 475 -4.15 8.53 27.34
CA SER A 475 -4.84 8.66 28.62
C SER A 475 -3.95 9.37 29.65
N SER A 476 -4.56 10.10 30.59
CA SER A 476 -3.87 10.75 31.70
C SER A 476 -4.55 10.43 33.03
N LEU A 477 -3.77 10.18 34.09
CA LEU A 477 -4.30 9.94 35.44
C LEU A 477 -4.62 11.24 36.19
N ASP A 478 -4.10 12.38 35.72
CA ASP A 478 -4.21 13.69 36.34
C ASP A 478 -5.13 14.66 35.59
N GLY A 479 -5.82 14.18 34.54
CA GLY A 479 -6.70 14.97 33.66
C GLY A 479 -5.94 15.95 32.76
N LYS A 480 -4.61 15.86 32.69
CA LYS A 480 -3.77 16.70 31.83
C LYS A 480 -3.32 15.92 30.61
N ASP A 481 -4.19 15.94 29.61
CA ASP A 481 -4.00 15.14 28.39
C ASP A 481 -2.90 15.68 27.48
N TYR A 482 -2.37 16.89 27.71
CA TYR A 482 -1.36 17.50 26.85
C TYR A 482 -0.04 17.66 27.59
N ASN A 483 1.06 17.39 26.88
CA ASN A 483 2.42 17.60 27.35
C ASN A 483 3.18 18.49 26.37
N THR A 484 3.78 19.57 26.88
CA THR A 484 4.64 20.47 26.12
C THR A 484 6.08 20.42 26.65
N THR A 485 7.01 20.15 25.74
CA THR A 485 8.44 20.09 26.04
C THR A 485 9.22 21.10 25.23
N TYR A 486 10.26 21.68 25.83
CA TYR A 486 11.14 22.64 25.19
C TYR A 486 12.51 22.01 24.91
N SER A 487 12.94 22.14 23.67
CA SER A 487 14.25 21.70 23.17
C SER A 487 14.73 22.66 22.08
N GLY A 488 15.88 22.38 21.49
CA GLY A 488 16.33 23.14 20.34
C GLY A 488 17.83 23.03 20.09
N TYR A 489 18.34 24.04 19.40
CA TYR A 489 19.73 24.09 18.94
C TYR A 489 20.39 25.39 19.39
N LYS A 490 21.62 25.30 19.88
CA LYS A 490 22.43 26.46 20.27
C LYS A 490 23.81 26.36 19.63
N ASP A 491 24.15 27.36 18.82
CA ASP A 491 25.49 27.47 18.24
C ASP A 491 26.54 27.67 19.36
N ASN A 492 27.68 26.99 19.21
CA ASN A 492 28.83 27.11 20.12
C ASN A 492 29.91 28.04 19.57
N GLY A 493 29.79 28.53 18.34
CA GLY A 493 30.72 29.49 17.72
C GLY A 493 32.03 28.87 17.23
N ASN A 494 32.14 27.54 17.22
CA ASN A 494 33.35 26.80 16.84
C ASN A 494 33.10 25.75 15.74
N GLY A 495 32.00 25.90 14.98
CA GLY A 495 31.58 24.91 13.98
C GLY A 495 30.87 23.67 14.57
N THR A 496 30.46 23.77 15.83
CA THR A 496 29.59 22.79 16.49
C THR A 496 28.39 23.50 17.11
N TYR A 497 27.34 22.74 17.39
CA TYR A 497 26.19 23.22 18.13
C TYR A 497 25.72 22.18 19.14
N ASP A 498 25.09 22.64 20.21
CA ASP A 498 24.43 21.80 21.18
C ASP A 498 22.98 21.56 20.75
N ILE A 499 22.55 20.30 20.75
CA ILE A 499 21.15 19.97 20.94
C ILE A 499 20.87 20.15 22.43
N PHE A 500 19.88 20.95 22.80
CA PHE A 500 19.53 21.18 24.19
C PHE A 500 18.11 20.72 24.52
N ALA A 501 17.88 20.47 25.80
CA ALA A 501 16.57 20.24 26.38
C ALA A 501 16.36 21.16 27.59
N SER A 502 15.10 21.32 27.98
CA SER A 502 14.73 21.97 29.22
C SER A 502 14.39 20.96 30.31
N ASN A 503 14.78 21.26 31.55
CA ASN A 503 14.36 20.51 32.72
C ASN A 503 13.01 21.02 33.29
N LYS A 504 12.53 20.41 34.38
CA LYS A 504 11.26 20.80 35.04
C LYS A 504 11.27 22.21 35.66
N ASP A 505 12.45 22.81 35.84
CA ASP A 505 12.64 24.15 36.40
C ASP A 505 12.82 25.22 35.31
N GLY A 506 12.84 24.81 34.03
CA GLY A 506 13.10 25.69 32.90
C GLY A 506 14.58 25.97 32.64
N ASN A 507 15.49 25.30 33.32
CA ASN A 507 16.92 25.41 33.03
C ASN A 507 17.25 24.60 31.78
N LEU A 508 17.94 25.25 30.84
CA LEU A 508 18.36 24.67 29.58
C LEU A 508 19.74 24.01 29.73
N TYR A 509 19.91 22.83 29.15
CA TYR A 509 21.18 22.10 29.17
C TYR A 509 21.40 21.32 27.86
N GLY A 510 22.65 21.25 27.43
CA GLY A 510 23.06 20.48 26.26
C GLY A 510 22.95 18.98 26.52
N THR A 511 22.32 18.26 25.59
CA THR A 511 22.16 16.80 25.61
C THR A 511 23.10 16.11 24.64
N LYS A 512 23.48 16.79 23.55
CA LYS A 512 24.38 16.27 22.51
C LYS A 512 25.14 17.41 21.84
N VAL A 513 26.43 17.23 21.55
CA VAL A 513 27.18 18.13 20.65
C VAL A 513 27.20 17.53 19.25
N VAL A 514 26.95 18.37 18.25
CA VAL A 514 26.95 17.99 16.83
C VAL A 514 27.86 18.93 16.05
N LYS A 515 28.67 18.38 15.15
CA LYS A 515 29.47 19.16 14.20
C LYS A 515 28.57 19.65 13.06
N GLY A 516 28.64 20.93 12.72
CA GLY A 516 27.81 21.53 11.66
C GLY A 516 27.14 22.82 12.10
N ASN A 517 26.10 23.22 11.36
CA ASN A 517 25.36 24.45 11.59
C ASN A 517 23.93 24.15 12.06
N ILE A 518 23.39 24.96 12.98
CA ILE A 518 22.01 24.78 13.49
C ILE A 518 20.94 24.86 12.39
N PHE A 519 21.21 25.58 11.29
CA PHE A 519 20.30 25.70 10.16
C PHE A 519 20.30 24.47 9.25
N ASP A 520 21.24 23.53 9.41
CA ASP A 520 21.19 22.22 8.73
C ASP A 520 20.02 21.37 9.22
N LYS A 521 19.41 21.74 10.36
CA LYS A 521 18.20 21.12 10.92
C LYS A 521 16.91 21.88 10.59
N MET A 522 17.01 22.97 9.85
CA MET A 522 15.87 23.78 9.42
C MET A 522 15.51 23.49 7.96
N PRO A 523 14.26 23.74 7.54
CA PRO A 523 13.85 23.51 6.16
C PRO A 523 14.65 24.38 5.20
N LYS A 524 15.15 23.79 4.12
CA LYS A 524 16.03 24.47 3.17
C LYS A 524 15.28 25.14 2.04
N PHE A 525 14.04 24.73 1.77
CA PHE A 525 13.24 25.17 0.62
C PHE A 525 13.97 24.97 -0.71
N ASP A 526 14.67 23.85 -0.85
CA ASP A 526 15.44 23.49 -2.05
C ASP A 526 14.55 22.71 -3.04
N PHE A 527 13.68 23.43 -3.74
CA PHE A 527 12.81 22.92 -4.80
C PHE A 527 12.39 24.06 -5.75
N SER A 528 11.98 23.70 -6.97
CA SER A 528 11.51 24.66 -7.96
C SER A 528 10.07 25.09 -7.69
N GLU A 529 9.76 26.35 -7.99
CA GLU A 529 8.44 26.93 -8.07
C GLU A 529 7.55 26.27 -9.15
N ASN A 530 8.16 25.72 -10.21
CA ASN A 530 7.41 25.21 -11.38
C ASN A 530 6.70 23.87 -11.12
N ILE A 531 7.09 23.13 -10.08
CA ILE A 531 6.41 21.89 -9.68
C ILE A 531 5.04 22.15 -9.03
N PHE A 532 4.68 23.42 -8.85
CA PHE A 532 3.39 23.85 -8.31
C PHE A 532 2.50 24.48 -9.38
N GLU A 533 1.18 24.45 -9.15
CA GLU A 533 0.20 25.25 -9.88
C GLU A 533 -0.63 26.13 -8.95
N LEU A 534 -1.06 27.28 -9.47
CA LEU A 534 -1.97 28.17 -8.74
C LEU A 534 -3.33 27.49 -8.60
N SER A 535 -3.84 27.38 -7.37
CA SER A 535 -5.12 26.75 -7.07
C SER A 535 -6.18 27.70 -6.53
N ASP A 536 -5.77 28.79 -5.85
CA ASP A 536 -6.72 29.74 -5.26
C ASP A 536 -6.08 31.12 -5.04
N GLU A 537 -6.93 32.15 -5.10
CA GLU A 537 -6.57 33.53 -4.79
C GLU A 537 -7.59 34.15 -3.83
N THR A 538 -7.13 34.54 -2.64
CA THR A 538 -8.00 35.11 -1.61
C THR A 538 -7.49 36.46 -1.12
N THR A 539 -8.40 37.30 -0.65
CA THR A 539 -8.05 38.53 0.06
C THR A 539 -8.49 38.40 1.50
N LYS A 540 -7.55 38.44 2.45
CA LYS A 540 -7.84 38.39 3.88
C LYS A 540 -7.28 39.64 4.56
N ASN A 541 -8.14 40.39 5.23
CA ASN A 541 -7.78 41.66 5.91
C ASN A 541 -7.05 42.66 4.98
N GLY A 542 -7.43 42.72 3.70
CA GLY A 542 -6.81 43.61 2.71
C GLY A 542 -5.48 43.13 2.13
N VAL A 543 -4.96 41.97 2.57
CA VAL A 543 -3.77 41.34 2.01
C VAL A 543 -4.18 40.23 1.05
N LYS A 544 -3.73 40.34 -0.20
CA LYS A 544 -3.93 39.31 -1.23
C LYS A 544 -3.00 38.12 -0.96
N ARG A 545 -3.52 36.91 -1.12
CA ARG A 545 -2.83 35.63 -0.90
C ARG A 545 -3.06 34.71 -2.08
N TYR A 546 -2.01 33.99 -2.44
CA TYR A 546 -1.97 33.05 -3.56
C TYR A 546 -1.67 31.66 -3.00
N THR A 547 -2.52 30.70 -3.32
CA THR A 547 -2.35 29.30 -2.90
C THR A 547 -1.85 28.50 -4.08
N PHE A 548 -0.74 27.79 -3.88
CA PHE A 548 -0.11 26.92 -4.85
C PHE A 548 -0.22 25.48 -4.38
N LYS A 549 -0.71 24.57 -5.22
CA LYS A 549 -0.75 23.12 -4.94
C LYS A 549 0.32 22.37 -5.75
N LEU A 550 0.84 21.30 -5.18
CA LEU A 550 1.84 20.45 -5.84
C LEU A 550 1.22 19.72 -7.04
N ARG A 551 1.91 19.72 -8.19
CA ARG A 551 1.45 19.01 -9.40
C ARG A 551 1.83 17.52 -9.39
N GLU A 552 3.06 17.22 -8.99
CA GLU A 552 3.60 15.86 -8.96
C GLU A 552 3.47 15.27 -7.55
N THR A 553 2.52 14.35 -7.34
CA THR A 553 2.25 13.79 -6.02
C THR A 553 3.32 12.78 -5.58
N ALA A 554 4.05 12.16 -6.51
CA ALA A 554 5.15 11.24 -6.22
C ALA A 554 6.27 11.88 -5.38
N ILE A 555 6.44 13.20 -5.47
CA ILE A 555 7.46 13.96 -4.73
C ILE A 555 6.93 14.63 -3.46
N THR A 556 5.72 14.29 -2.99
CA THR A 556 5.12 14.86 -1.77
C THR A 556 6.08 14.80 -0.58
N ARG A 557 6.74 13.66 -0.37
CA ARG A 557 7.71 13.47 0.70
C ARG A 557 8.96 14.32 0.51
N ASP A 558 9.52 14.31 -0.70
CA ASP A 558 10.76 15.02 -1.03
C ASP A 558 10.60 16.53 -0.84
N VAL A 559 9.49 17.10 -1.31
CA VAL A 559 9.16 18.52 -1.12
C VAL A 559 8.91 18.83 0.36
N THR A 560 8.19 17.95 1.08
CA THR A 560 7.90 18.18 2.51
C THR A 560 9.16 18.24 3.37
N LEU A 561 10.13 17.35 3.12
CA LEU A 561 11.41 17.36 3.84
C LEU A 561 12.20 18.66 3.63
N GLU A 562 11.97 19.36 2.52
CA GLU A 562 12.60 20.65 2.25
C GLU A 562 11.86 21.83 2.89
N MET A 563 10.57 21.72 3.23
CA MET A 563 9.77 22.84 3.77
C MET A 563 9.35 22.68 5.24
N SER A 564 9.53 21.51 5.86
CA SER A 564 9.14 21.23 7.24
C SER A 564 10.22 20.52 8.06
N ALA A 565 10.43 20.99 9.29
CA ALA A 565 11.29 20.34 10.29
C ALA A 565 10.48 19.51 11.32
N TYR A 566 9.17 19.38 11.12
CA TYR A 566 8.31 18.59 12.01
C TYR A 566 8.52 17.09 11.79
N SER A 567 8.40 16.29 12.85
CA SER A 567 8.73 14.86 12.82
C SER A 567 7.95 14.04 11.80
N TYR A 568 6.73 14.45 11.44
CA TYR A 568 5.91 13.74 10.45
C TYR A 568 6.23 14.09 9.00
N ALA A 569 7.16 15.01 8.74
CA ALA A 569 7.64 15.30 7.38
C ALA A 569 8.19 14.05 6.68
N SER A 570 8.84 13.14 7.42
CA SER A 570 9.37 11.88 6.86
C SER A 570 8.28 10.87 6.46
N SER A 571 7.05 11.06 6.94
CA SER A 571 5.86 10.25 6.68
C SER A 571 4.86 10.97 5.78
N ALA A 572 5.28 12.06 5.13
CA ALA A 572 4.45 12.77 4.18
C ALA A 572 4.11 11.86 3.00
N TYR A 573 2.84 11.84 2.61
CA TYR A 573 2.28 10.92 1.63
C TYR A 573 1.13 11.61 0.90
N ALA A 574 0.98 11.38 -0.40
CA ALA A 574 -0.07 12.00 -1.21
C ALA A 574 -1.47 11.67 -0.65
N SER A 575 -2.41 12.61 -0.74
CA SER A 575 -3.76 12.43 -0.22
C SER A 575 -4.79 13.03 -1.16
N ILE A 576 -5.87 12.29 -1.41
CA ILE A 576 -7.03 12.78 -2.16
C ILE A 576 -7.92 13.74 -1.34
N GLU A 577 -7.76 13.75 0.00
CA GLU A 577 -8.54 14.64 0.88
C GLU A 577 -7.85 16.00 1.09
N ARG A 578 -6.52 16.02 1.02
CA ARG A 578 -5.68 17.19 1.35
C ARG A 578 -4.40 17.24 0.51
N ASP A 579 -4.34 18.20 -0.41
CA ASP A 579 -3.13 18.47 -1.19
C ASP A 579 -2.00 19.11 -0.36
N LEU A 580 -0.76 18.84 -0.78
CA LEU A 580 0.40 19.64 -0.39
C LEU A 580 0.27 21.03 -1.03
N ARG A 581 0.32 22.09 -0.20
CA ARG A 581 0.15 23.47 -0.68
C ARG A 581 1.03 24.48 0.04
N ILE A 582 1.36 25.55 -0.67
CA ILE A 582 2.08 26.73 -0.18
C ILE A 582 1.20 27.96 -0.39
N VAL A 583 1.08 28.79 0.63
CA VAL A 583 0.38 30.09 0.54
C VAL A 583 1.40 31.19 0.67
N VAL A 584 1.42 32.09 -0.32
CA VAL A 584 2.26 33.29 -0.32
C VAL A 584 1.41 34.55 -0.30
N ASP A 585 1.92 35.63 0.29
CA ASP A 585 1.30 36.95 0.20
C ASP A 585 1.83 37.76 -0.99
N ALA A 586 1.19 38.90 -1.26
CA ALA A 586 1.58 39.82 -2.33
C ALA A 586 2.99 40.43 -2.16
N ASP A 587 3.60 40.33 -0.97
CA ASP A 587 4.96 40.80 -0.69
C ASP A 587 6.02 39.69 -0.92
N GLY A 588 5.60 38.52 -1.40
CA GLY A 588 6.49 37.37 -1.62
C GLY A 588 6.97 36.73 -0.33
N ASN A 589 6.13 36.67 0.72
CA ASN A 589 6.42 35.88 1.92
C ASN A 589 5.65 34.56 1.88
N ILE A 590 6.28 33.47 2.32
CA ILE A 590 5.54 32.25 2.67
C ILE A 590 4.76 32.53 3.96
N VAL A 591 3.43 32.46 3.85
CA VAL A 591 2.50 32.66 4.97
C VAL A 591 2.20 31.33 5.65
N SER A 592 1.95 30.29 4.84
CA SER A 592 1.70 28.96 5.37
C SER A 592 2.05 27.85 4.39
N THR A 593 2.40 26.68 4.91
CA THR A 593 2.53 25.42 4.16
C THR A 593 1.60 24.37 4.76
N VAL A 594 1.13 23.44 3.94
CA VAL A 594 0.36 22.27 4.38
C VAL A 594 0.94 21.04 3.71
N PHE A 595 1.07 19.95 4.47
CA PHE A 595 1.36 18.63 3.91
C PHE A 595 0.52 17.54 4.59
N PRO A 596 -0.05 16.60 3.81
CA PRO A 596 -0.62 15.36 4.33
C PRO A 596 0.47 14.37 4.78
N TYR A 597 0.12 13.49 5.71
CA TYR A 597 0.97 12.38 6.14
C TYR A 597 0.17 11.09 6.35
N ASN A 598 0.84 9.95 6.16
CA ASN A 598 0.34 8.63 6.52
C ASN A 598 1.45 7.89 7.30
N ILE A 599 1.21 7.61 8.58
CA ILE A 599 2.14 6.81 9.40
C ILE A 599 1.76 5.33 9.35
N SER A 600 0.46 5.06 9.30
CA SER A 600 -0.15 3.76 9.05
C SER A 600 -1.58 4.00 8.57
N ASP A 601 -2.23 2.98 8.00
CA ASP A 601 -3.63 3.07 7.52
C ASP A 601 -4.63 3.54 8.59
N ASN A 602 -4.21 3.43 9.86
CA ASN A 602 -4.93 3.81 11.05
C ASN A 602 -4.47 5.13 11.68
N TYR A 603 -3.49 5.82 11.10
CA TYR A 603 -2.95 7.09 11.59
C TYR A 603 -2.59 8.01 10.42
N ILE A 604 -3.61 8.74 9.97
CA ILE A 604 -3.57 9.64 8.81
C ILE A 604 -3.91 11.04 9.30
N GLY A 605 -3.27 12.05 8.73
CA GLY A 605 -3.54 13.43 9.07
C GLY A 605 -2.82 14.41 8.17
N TYR A 606 -2.75 15.66 8.61
CA TYR A 606 -2.02 16.71 7.92
C TYR A 606 -1.45 17.71 8.91
N CYS A 607 -0.36 18.35 8.50
CA CYS A 607 0.30 19.41 9.25
C CYS A 607 0.14 20.73 8.50
N THR A 608 -0.25 21.78 9.23
CA THR A 608 -0.24 23.16 8.73
C THR A 608 0.83 23.96 9.45
N THR A 609 1.78 24.52 8.72
CA THR A 609 2.77 25.44 9.28
C THR A 609 2.41 26.87 8.91
N THR A 610 2.38 27.79 9.87
CA THR A 610 2.26 29.23 9.64
C THR A 610 3.56 29.94 10.02
N TYR A 611 3.98 30.92 9.24
CA TYR A 611 5.21 31.69 9.45
C TYR A 611 4.90 33.15 9.76
N GLU A 612 5.62 33.73 10.71
CA GLU A 612 5.44 35.11 11.16
C GLU A 612 6.74 35.71 11.73
N ASN A 613 6.72 37.00 12.07
CA ASN A 613 7.82 37.71 12.75
C ASN A 613 9.18 37.65 12.03
N PHE A 614 9.18 37.62 10.69
CA PHE A 614 10.41 37.64 9.89
C PHE A 614 11.31 38.82 10.26
N GLY A 615 12.55 38.52 10.64
CA GLY A 615 13.55 39.52 11.06
C GLY A 615 13.31 40.15 12.44
N THR A 616 12.20 39.82 13.11
CA THR A 616 11.82 40.41 14.40
C THR A 616 11.63 39.40 15.54
N THR A 617 11.79 38.11 15.29
CA THR A 617 11.69 37.06 16.31
C THR A 617 12.74 37.25 17.40
N LYS A 618 12.30 37.15 18.65
CA LYS A 618 13.13 37.25 19.86
C LYS A 618 12.85 36.06 20.77
N LEU A 619 13.88 35.65 21.52
CA LEU A 619 13.76 34.69 22.60
C LEU A 619 13.43 35.41 23.91
N TYR A 620 13.03 34.65 24.94
CA TYR A 620 12.87 35.23 26.28
C TYR A 620 14.19 35.84 26.77
N GLU A 621 14.09 37.00 27.42
CA GLU A 621 15.21 37.61 28.13
C GLU A 621 15.71 36.64 29.21
N ASP A 622 17.03 36.52 29.35
CA ASP A 622 17.71 35.63 30.30
C ASP A 622 17.41 34.13 30.19
N ALA A 623 16.76 33.67 29.11
CA ALA A 623 16.35 32.27 28.97
C ALA A 623 17.51 31.25 29.00
N PHE A 624 18.69 31.70 28.57
CA PHE A 624 19.93 30.92 28.54
C PHE A 624 20.89 31.33 29.67
N GLU A 625 20.47 32.19 30.60
CA GLU A 625 21.24 32.46 31.81
C GLU A 625 21.35 31.17 32.64
N GLY A 626 22.58 30.77 32.95
CA GLY A 626 22.86 29.49 33.62
C GLY A 626 22.72 28.26 32.71
N TYR A 627 22.74 28.43 31.38
CA TYR A 627 22.80 27.31 30.43
C TYR A 627 23.98 26.39 30.74
N VAL A 628 23.70 25.08 30.86
CA VAL A 628 24.73 24.05 31.09
C VAL A 628 25.11 23.43 29.75
N GLN A 629 26.27 23.79 29.21
CA GLN A 629 26.77 23.24 27.96
C GLN A 629 27.02 21.73 28.07
N ARG A 630 26.78 20.98 26.98
CA ARG A 630 27.08 19.54 26.93
C ARG A 630 28.59 19.30 27.11
N GLU A 631 28.97 18.65 28.21
CA GLU A 631 30.34 18.16 28.41
C GLU A 631 30.54 16.83 27.66
N ILE A 632 31.55 16.79 26.80
CA ILE A 632 31.94 15.57 26.08
C ILE A 632 32.66 14.60 27.02
N LYS A 633 32.21 13.35 27.03
CA LYS A 633 32.78 12.28 27.84
C LYS A 633 33.85 11.52 27.04
N ASN A 634 35.10 11.98 27.14
CA ASN A 634 36.23 11.38 26.43
C ASN A 634 36.80 10.11 27.07
N LEU A 635 36.45 9.82 28.34
CA LEU A 635 37.02 8.72 29.13
C LEU A 635 35.94 7.79 29.71
N TRP A 636 36.25 6.50 29.79
CA TRP A 636 35.32 5.49 30.29
C TRP A 636 34.89 5.69 31.75
N ASN A 637 35.71 6.35 32.58
CA ASN A 637 35.34 6.67 33.97
C ASN A 637 34.23 7.74 34.09
N GLN A 638 33.89 8.43 32.99
CA GLN A 638 32.80 9.41 32.91
C GLN A 638 31.44 8.76 32.57
N TYR A 639 31.42 7.48 32.21
CA TYR A 639 30.22 6.73 31.88
C TYR A 639 29.78 5.85 33.05
N ASP A 640 28.49 5.93 33.38
CA ASP A 640 27.83 5.04 34.32
C ASP A 640 27.34 3.80 33.58
N VAL A 641 27.56 2.63 34.17
CA VAL A 641 27.04 1.35 33.66
C VAL A 641 25.63 1.17 34.19
N LYS A 642 24.71 0.81 33.30
CA LYS A 642 23.33 0.46 33.69
C LYS A 642 23.24 -1.05 33.87
N TYR A 643 22.56 -1.50 34.92
CA TYR A 643 22.27 -2.93 35.14
C TYR A 643 23.53 -3.79 35.31
N TYR A 644 24.52 -3.30 36.07
CA TYR A 644 25.71 -4.11 36.35
C TYR A 644 25.42 -5.16 37.42
N HIS A 645 25.39 -6.42 37.02
CA HIS A 645 25.15 -7.58 37.87
C HIS A 645 26.40 -8.47 37.91
N PRO A 646 27.36 -8.22 38.81
CA PRO A 646 28.61 -9.00 38.88
C PRO A 646 28.40 -10.47 39.30
N ASN A 647 27.21 -10.81 39.81
CA ASN A 647 26.81 -12.16 40.19
C ASN A 647 25.88 -12.84 39.16
N HIS A 648 25.66 -12.18 38.00
CA HIS A 648 24.84 -12.71 36.90
C HIS A 648 23.38 -13.01 37.30
N SER A 649 22.84 -12.26 38.25
CA SER A 649 21.47 -12.42 38.77
C SER A 649 20.71 -11.09 38.70
N THR A 650 19.58 -11.09 38.00
CA THR A 650 18.63 -9.96 37.94
C THR A 650 17.66 -9.93 39.12
N LEU A 651 17.70 -10.94 39.99
CA LEU A 651 16.91 -10.96 41.23
C LEU A 651 17.51 -10.05 42.31
N ASP A 652 18.81 -9.78 42.21
CA ASP A 652 19.53 -8.85 43.09
C ASP A 652 19.56 -7.45 42.46
N GLY A 653 19.67 -6.42 43.30
CA GLY A 653 19.82 -5.04 42.82
C GLY A 653 21.10 -4.84 42.01
N ASP A 654 21.06 -3.95 41.02
CA ASP A 654 22.23 -3.60 40.23
C ASP A 654 23.26 -2.80 41.04
N VAL A 655 24.53 -2.96 40.67
CA VAL A 655 25.65 -2.29 41.34
C VAL A 655 26.04 -1.04 40.56
N ALA A 656 25.95 0.13 41.19
CA ALA A 656 26.43 1.37 40.58
C ALA A 656 27.95 1.30 40.34
N ALA A 657 28.37 1.34 39.08
CA ALA A 657 29.77 1.27 38.68
C ALA A 657 30.08 2.19 37.50
N LYS A 658 31.32 2.66 37.44
CA LYS A 658 31.86 3.36 36.27
C LYS A 658 32.32 2.33 35.23
N ALA A 659 32.19 2.67 33.95
CA ALA A 659 32.54 1.74 32.87
C ALA A 659 34.00 1.28 32.96
N SER A 660 34.94 2.16 33.32
CA SER A 660 36.35 1.77 33.53
C SER A 660 36.52 0.66 34.58
N THR A 661 35.80 0.74 35.70
CA THR A 661 35.86 -0.28 36.76
C THR A 661 35.29 -1.62 36.30
N VAL A 662 34.18 -1.59 35.55
CA VAL A 662 33.61 -2.81 34.98
C VAL A 662 34.55 -3.43 33.95
N PHE A 663 35.26 -2.63 33.15
CA PHE A 663 36.18 -3.17 32.14
C PHE A 663 37.39 -3.85 32.78
N GLU A 664 37.94 -3.26 33.84
CA GLU A 664 38.99 -3.90 34.63
C GLU A 664 38.51 -5.22 35.24
N ALA A 665 37.25 -5.32 35.67
CA ALA A 665 36.68 -6.57 36.18
C ALA A 665 36.53 -7.64 35.10
N ILE A 666 36.14 -7.27 33.87
CA ILE A 666 35.93 -8.22 32.76
C ILE A 666 37.27 -8.70 32.18
N TYR A 667 38.17 -7.77 31.85
CA TYR A 667 39.38 -8.04 31.07
C TYR A 667 40.68 -8.02 31.87
N GLY A 668 40.67 -7.48 33.10
CA GLY A 668 41.89 -7.16 33.84
C GLY A 668 42.46 -5.80 33.43
N ALA A 669 43.20 -5.16 34.36
CA ALA A 669 43.65 -3.77 34.20
C ALA A 669 44.55 -3.54 32.97
N GLU A 670 45.46 -4.46 32.66
CA GLU A 670 46.36 -4.35 31.51
C GLU A 670 45.61 -4.37 30.17
N ILE A 671 44.65 -5.29 30.02
CA ILE A 671 43.85 -5.42 28.80
C ILE A 671 42.84 -4.28 28.69
N ALA A 672 42.20 -3.89 29.80
CA ALA A 672 41.26 -2.77 29.84
C ALA A 672 41.89 -1.45 29.36
N ALA A 673 43.18 -1.23 29.63
CA ALA A 673 43.93 -0.07 29.17
C ALA A 673 44.18 -0.04 27.65
N THR A 674 44.04 -1.18 26.96
CA THR A 674 44.18 -1.29 25.49
C THR A 674 42.88 -1.09 24.73
N LEU A 675 41.75 -0.97 25.43
CA LEU A 675 40.46 -0.81 24.79
C LEU A 675 40.35 0.57 24.13
N PRO A 676 39.71 0.68 22.96
CA PRO A 676 39.36 1.96 22.34
C PRO A 676 38.72 2.93 23.35
N THR A 677 39.18 4.18 23.36
CA THR A 677 38.62 5.23 24.22
C THR A 677 37.29 5.73 23.66
N PRO A 678 36.41 6.31 24.50
CA PRO A 678 35.22 7.00 24.02
C PRO A 678 35.56 8.10 23.01
N GLU A 679 36.64 8.86 23.23
CA GLU A 679 37.12 9.89 22.30
C GLU A 679 37.35 9.33 20.88
N LEU A 680 38.02 8.18 20.76
CA LEU A 680 38.25 7.53 19.47
C LEU A 680 36.93 7.13 18.79
N LEU A 681 36.03 6.47 19.54
CA LEU A 681 34.75 6.03 18.99
C LEU A 681 33.83 7.22 18.63
N MET A 682 33.82 8.27 19.44
CA MET A 682 33.07 9.50 19.18
C MET A 682 33.61 10.28 17.97
N GLY A 683 34.90 10.14 17.65
CA GLY A 683 35.46 10.69 16.42
C GLY A 683 34.81 10.13 15.15
N ILE A 684 34.19 8.95 15.25
CA ILE A 684 33.52 8.26 14.13
C ILE A 684 32.00 8.40 14.24
N PHE A 685 31.44 8.12 15.43
CA PHE A 685 29.99 8.05 15.63
C PHE A 685 29.36 9.34 16.19
N GLY A 686 30.17 10.35 16.48
CA GLY A 686 29.75 11.57 17.20
C GLY A 686 29.43 11.32 18.68
N ASP A 687 28.82 12.31 19.35
CA ASP A 687 28.31 12.20 20.73
C ASP A 687 27.06 11.30 20.76
N ASN A 688 27.27 10.00 20.51
CA ASN A 688 26.23 9.01 20.30
C ASN A 688 26.63 7.61 20.79
N LEU A 689 27.38 7.55 21.88
CA LEU A 689 27.74 6.29 22.52
C LEU A 689 26.75 5.99 23.65
N ASN A 690 25.96 4.94 23.48
CA ASN A 690 24.92 4.54 24.42
C ASN A 690 25.26 3.19 25.05
N GLY A 691 24.92 3.07 26.34
CA GLY A 691 25.10 1.86 27.13
C GLY A 691 24.17 0.70 26.69
N PRO A 692 24.21 -0.42 27.40
CA PRO A 692 24.41 -0.49 28.86
C PRO A 692 25.86 -0.44 29.34
N PHE A 693 26.85 -0.59 28.44
CA PHE A 693 28.27 -0.71 28.77
C PHE A 693 28.67 -1.98 29.55
N PHE A 694 27.72 -2.92 29.71
CA PHE A 694 27.91 -4.24 30.31
C PHE A 694 26.79 -5.16 29.85
N ASN A 695 27.12 -6.41 29.56
CA ASN A 695 26.17 -7.49 29.35
C ASN A 695 26.87 -8.84 29.59
N TRP A 696 26.11 -9.93 29.74
CA TRP A 696 26.65 -11.27 29.89
C TRP A 696 25.93 -12.29 29.01
N LYS A 697 26.58 -13.42 28.75
CA LYS A 697 26.02 -14.58 28.06
C LYS A 697 26.18 -15.81 28.91
N GLU A 698 25.18 -16.68 28.86
CA GLU A 698 25.20 -18.00 29.50
C GLU A 698 25.58 -19.06 28.49
N GLU A 699 26.53 -19.90 28.84
CA GLU A 699 26.90 -21.10 28.10
C GLU A 699 26.85 -22.30 29.04
N THR A 700 26.29 -23.41 28.58
CA THR A 700 26.32 -24.66 29.34
C THR A 700 27.60 -25.42 28.97
N ALA A 701 28.45 -25.67 29.97
CA ALA A 701 29.61 -26.52 29.83
C ALA A 701 29.21 -27.97 29.52
N GLU A 702 30.14 -28.78 28.99
CA GLU A 702 29.93 -30.22 28.82
C GLU A 702 29.60 -30.94 30.14
N SER A 703 30.00 -30.37 31.29
CA SER A 703 29.68 -30.86 32.63
C SER A 703 28.23 -30.57 33.07
N GLY A 704 27.49 -29.73 32.33
CA GLY A 704 26.18 -29.21 32.72
C GLY A 704 26.22 -27.93 33.57
N ASP A 705 27.42 -27.45 33.92
CA ASP A 705 27.59 -26.19 34.66
C ASP A 705 27.33 -24.98 33.76
N VAL A 706 26.76 -23.92 34.33
CA VAL A 706 26.57 -22.64 33.63
C VAL A 706 27.84 -21.81 33.72
N ILE A 707 28.38 -21.42 32.57
CA ILE A 707 29.50 -20.50 32.40
C ILE A 707 28.95 -19.16 31.94
N TYR A 708 29.29 -18.10 32.67
CA TYR A 708 28.96 -16.74 32.29
C TYR A 708 30.12 -16.07 31.56
N LYS A 709 29.81 -15.41 30.45
CA LYS A 709 30.77 -14.62 29.66
C LYS A 709 30.37 -13.16 29.67
N ASP A 710 31.12 -12.36 30.38
CA ASP A 710 30.92 -10.91 30.45
C ASP A 710 31.53 -10.20 29.25
N TYR A 711 30.84 -9.16 28.78
CA TYR A 711 31.30 -8.34 27.67
C TYR A 711 30.76 -6.91 27.76
N LEU A 712 31.52 -5.98 27.19
CA LEU A 712 31.06 -4.62 26.97
C LEU A 712 30.14 -4.59 25.73
N SER A 713 29.00 -3.91 25.85
CA SER A 713 28.06 -3.65 24.77
C SER A 713 27.78 -2.15 24.63
N ILE A 714 27.88 -1.64 23.41
CA ILE A 714 27.60 -0.26 23.02
C ILE A 714 26.58 -0.27 21.90
N THR A 715 25.62 0.66 21.96
CA THR A 715 24.74 0.96 20.83
C THR A 715 25.00 2.38 20.32
N THR A 716 25.14 2.52 19.02
CA THR A 716 25.30 3.81 18.35
C THR A 716 24.48 3.85 17.05
N THR A 717 24.36 5.02 16.44
CA THR A 717 23.56 5.21 15.22
C THR A 717 24.22 6.13 14.20
N SER A 718 23.91 5.90 12.93
CA SER A 718 24.11 6.84 11.83
C SER A 718 22.88 7.69 11.63
N ASP A 719 23.06 8.94 11.20
CA ASP A 719 21.97 9.82 10.76
C ASP A 719 21.75 9.75 9.24
N GLN A 720 22.52 8.94 8.51
CA GLN A 720 22.38 8.74 7.07
C GLN A 720 21.69 7.40 6.77
N TYR A 721 20.47 7.49 6.26
CA TYR A 721 19.65 6.36 5.86
C TYR A 721 18.71 6.76 4.73
N ASP A 722 18.21 5.76 4.00
CA ASP A 722 17.24 5.94 2.91
C ASP A 722 15.79 6.05 3.42
N GLU A 723 14.83 6.19 2.51
CA GLU A 723 13.40 6.31 2.83
C GLU A 723 12.85 5.16 3.71
N ASN A 724 13.45 3.97 3.64
CA ASN A 724 13.08 2.78 4.41
C ASN A 724 13.88 2.64 5.72
N ARG A 725 14.58 3.70 6.12
CA ARG A 725 15.48 3.74 7.29
C ARG A 725 16.60 2.71 7.20
N LYS A 726 17.05 2.37 5.99
CA LYS A 726 18.23 1.54 5.79
C LYS A 726 19.46 2.41 5.68
N ILE A 727 20.51 2.06 6.42
CA ILE A 727 21.75 2.83 6.47
C ILE A 727 22.41 2.94 5.09
N THR A 728 22.85 4.15 4.71
CA THR A 728 23.45 4.41 3.39
C THR A 728 24.97 4.64 3.43
N ASN A 729 25.53 4.90 4.61
CA ASN A 729 26.96 5.18 4.81
C ASN A 729 27.69 4.11 5.64
N TYR A 730 27.19 2.86 5.62
CA TYR A 730 27.77 1.75 6.37
C TYR A 730 29.26 1.54 6.05
N ASP A 731 29.62 1.46 4.77
CA ASP A 731 31.00 1.18 4.35
C ASP A 731 31.95 2.31 4.75
N GLU A 732 31.51 3.57 4.71
CA GLU A 732 32.27 4.72 5.16
C GLU A 732 32.57 4.62 6.66
N ILE A 733 31.55 4.35 7.48
CA ILE A 733 31.70 4.20 8.93
C ILE A 733 32.62 3.03 9.27
N ILE A 734 32.45 1.88 8.62
CA ILE A 734 33.30 0.70 8.84
C ILE A 734 34.75 0.97 8.42
N ALA A 735 34.98 1.70 7.32
CA ALA A 735 36.32 2.08 6.90
C ALA A 735 37.00 3.01 7.92
N GLN A 736 36.29 4.04 8.40
CA GLN A 736 36.81 4.95 9.43
C GLN A 736 37.12 4.20 10.73
N LEU A 737 36.22 3.31 11.17
CA LEU A 737 36.43 2.48 12.34
C LEU A 737 37.60 1.51 12.16
N THR A 738 37.72 0.90 10.99
CA THR A 738 38.84 -0.01 10.67
C THR A 738 40.18 0.72 10.80
N GLU A 739 40.32 1.91 10.22
CA GLU A 739 41.56 2.68 10.31
C GLU A 739 41.86 3.14 11.74
N ALA A 740 40.85 3.61 12.48
CA ALA A 740 41.01 4.02 13.87
C ALA A 740 41.44 2.84 14.78
N LEU A 741 40.84 1.66 14.62
CA LEU A 741 41.18 0.47 15.39
C LEU A 741 42.55 -0.10 15.02
N LYS A 742 42.93 -0.06 13.74
CA LYS A 742 44.29 -0.44 13.30
C LYS A 742 45.37 0.41 13.95
N ALA A 743 45.14 1.72 14.10
CA ALA A 743 46.08 2.64 14.72
C ALA A 743 46.41 2.29 16.19
N ILE A 744 45.52 1.55 16.86
CA ILE A 744 45.71 1.07 18.24
C ILE A 744 45.94 -0.46 18.34
N GLY A 745 46.34 -1.10 17.23
CA GLY A 745 46.84 -2.48 17.24
C GLY A 745 45.81 -3.57 16.95
N PHE A 746 44.57 -3.24 16.59
CA PHE A 746 43.57 -4.22 16.15
C PHE A 746 43.73 -4.58 14.67
N LYS A 747 43.35 -5.80 14.30
CA LYS A 747 43.36 -6.35 12.94
C LYS A 747 42.01 -6.97 12.63
N VAL A 748 41.55 -6.89 11.39
CA VAL A 748 40.30 -7.53 10.97
C VAL A 748 40.43 -9.06 11.04
N SER A 749 39.46 -9.72 11.66
CA SER A 749 39.34 -11.18 11.68
C SER A 749 38.52 -11.65 10.48
N ALA A 750 39.20 -12.17 9.46
CA ALA A 750 38.55 -12.69 8.25
C ALA A 750 37.61 -13.87 8.52
N ALA A 751 37.89 -14.68 9.56
CA ALA A 751 37.04 -15.83 9.91
C ALA A 751 35.69 -15.43 10.51
N ASN A 752 35.64 -14.25 11.14
CA ASN A 752 34.53 -13.75 11.94
C ASN A 752 33.90 -12.48 11.34
N THR A 753 34.17 -12.19 10.06
CA THR A 753 33.65 -11.03 9.34
C THR A 753 32.81 -11.49 8.17
N ASP A 754 31.59 -10.96 8.06
CA ASP A 754 30.71 -11.10 6.91
C ASP A 754 29.97 -9.77 6.69
N THR A 755 30.40 -9.04 5.67
CA THR A 755 29.76 -7.77 5.26
C THR A 755 28.76 -7.95 4.12
N THR A 756 28.58 -9.18 3.63
CA THR A 756 27.77 -9.46 2.44
C THR A 756 26.28 -9.35 2.74
N GLY A 757 25.87 -9.64 3.97
CA GLY A 757 24.47 -9.82 4.33
C GLY A 757 23.89 -11.17 3.90
N GLY A 758 24.73 -12.20 3.77
CA GLY A 758 24.31 -13.54 3.39
C GLY A 758 23.80 -13.65 1.94
N GLU A 759 23.09 -14.74 1.63
CA GLU A 759 22.64 -15.05 0.25
C GLU A 759 21.68 -14.00 -0.35
N THR A 760 20.86 -13.40 0.50
CA THR A 760 19.90 -12.33 0.14
C THR A 760 20.54 -10.95 0.11
N GLY A 761 21.77 -10.81 0.61
CA GLY A 761 22.43 -9.53 0.80
C GLY A 761 21.79 -8.66 1.90
N ARG A 762 20.94 -9.22 2.77
CA ARG A 762 20.15 -8.49 3.78
C ARG A 762 20.14 -9.08 5.20
N SER A 763 20.84 -10.18 5.45
CA SER A 763 21.11 -10.71 6.80
C SER A 763 22.06 -9.82 7.61
N ASN A 764 22.14 -9.96 8.92
CA ASN A 764 23.03 -9.15 9.75
C ASN A 764 24.47 -9.17 9.22
N ARG A 765 25.06 -7.98 9.13
CA ARG A 765 26.46 -7.77 8.75
C ARG A 765 27.31 -7.71 10.00
N TYR A 766 28.46 -8.38 9.96
CA TYR A 766 29.41 -8.45 11.05
C TYR A 766 30.80 -8.05 10.57
N VAL A 767 31.45 -7.14 11.30
CA VAL A 767 32.88 -6.87 11.14
C VAL A 767 33.55 -7.09 12.48
N THR A 768 34.52 -8.01 12.51
CA THR A 768 35.21 -8.38 13.74
C THR A 768 36.66 -7.97 13.68
N TYR A 769 37.14 -7.36 14.75
CA TYR A 769 38.53 -6.96 14.94
C TYR A 769 39.14 -7.69 16.14
N THR A 770 40.40 -8.08 16.08
CA THR A 770 41.13 -8.71 17.20
C THR A 770 42.47 -8.02 17.43
N ASN A 771 42.96 -8.02 18.66
CA ASN A 771 44.31 -7.55 18.98
C ASN A 771 45.14 -8.63 19.70
N ASP A 772 46.44 -8.38 19.82
CA ASP A 772 47.39 -9.31 20.44
C ASP A 772 47.18 -9.40 21.98
N SER A 773 46.44 -8.44 22.57
CA SER A 773 46.06 -8.42 23.99
C SER A 773 44.87 -9.33 24.34
N GLY A 774 44.28 -10.02 23.35
CA GLY A 774 43.21 -11.00 23.59
C GLY A 774 41.80 -10.41 23.62
N VAL A 775 41.57 -9.23 23.05
CA VAL A 775 40.23 -8.64 22.88
C VAL A 775 39.76 -8.83 21.44
N GLN A 776 38.48 -9.13 21.28
CA GLN A 776 37.78 -9.09 20.00
C GLN A 776 36.62 -8.08 20.04
N ILE A 777 36.54 -7.22 19.03
CA ILE A 777 35.46 -6.24 18.86
C ILE A 777 34.59 -6.72 17.71
N VAL A 778 33.31 -6.96 17.98
CA VAL A 778 32.31 -7.38 17.00
C VAL A 778 31.37 -6.22 16.74
N VAL A 779 31.33 -5.74 15.50
CA VAL A 779 30.40 -4.71 15.05
C VAL A 779 29.29 -5.39 14.26
N GLU A 780 28.06 -5.30 14.76
CA GLU A 780 26.86 -5.83 14.13
C GLU A 780 26.01 -4.69 13.56
N ASN A 781 25.48 -4.90 12.36
CA ASN A 781 24.48 -4.03 11.74
C ASN A 781 23.45 -4.87 10.97
N ASN A 782 22.17 -4.66 11.24
CA ASN A 782 21.05 -5.35 10.60
C ASN A 782 20.39 -4.49 9.49
N PHE A 783 21.20 -3.73 8.75
CA PHE A 783 20.77 -2.74 7.75
C PHE A 783 20.01 -1.54 8.29
N THR A 784 19.67 -1.48 9.57
CA THR A 784 19.12 -0.26 10.17
C THR A 784 20.21 0.79 10.38
N SER A 785 19.83 1.98 10.80
CA SER A 785 20.76 3.03 11.22
C SER A 785 21.56 2.70 12.49
N TYR A 786 21.28 1.58 13.17
CA TYR A 786 21.94 1.19 14.42
C TYR A 786 23.18 0.32 14.18
N PHE A 787 24.19 0.53 15.02
CA PHE A 787 25.33 -0.35 15.18
C PHE A 787 25.37 -0.85 16.61
N TRP A 788 25.53 -2.17 16.76
CA TRP A 788 25.81 -2.79 18.04
C TRP A 788 27.26 -3.22 18.08
N ILE A 789 28.00 -2.72 19.05
CA ILE A 789 29.44 -2.95 19.18
C ILE A 789 29.69 -3.71 20.47
N TYR A 790 30.23 -4.90 20.35
CA TYR A 790 30.51 -5.80 21.46
C TYR A 790 31.99 -6.03 21.60
N PHE A 791 32.49 -6.08 22.82
CA PHE A 791 33.89 -6.33 23.11
C PHE A 791 33.95 -7.64 23.90
N TYR A 792 34.39 -8.71 23.27
CA TYR A 792 34.54 -10.02 23.91
C TYR A 792 36.03 -10.30 24.16
N LYS A 793 36.34 -11.30 25.00
CA LYS A 793 37.66 -11.95 24.94
C LYS A 793 37.73 -12.75 23.65
N VAL A 794 38.92 -12.83 23.04
CA VAL A 794 39.13 -13.61 21.81
C VAL A 794 38.68 -15.06 22.04
N GLY A 795 37.79 -15.55 21.16
CA GLY A 795 37.24 -16.92 21.23
C GLY A 795 35.85 -17.02 21.88
N ASP A 796 35.41 -16.02 22.66
CA ASP A 796 34.08 -16.03 23.31
C ASP A 796 32.91 -15.75 22.36
N TRP A 797 33.22 -15.44 21.11
CA TRP A 797 32.27 -15.21 20.04
C TRP A 797 32.89 -15.70 18.74
N SER A 798 32.06 -16.31 17.91
CA SER A 798 32.41 -16.70 16.56
C SER A 798 31.20 -16.46 15.66
N LEU A 799 31.48 -16.14 14.40
CA LEU A 799 30.43 -16.02 13.41
C LEU A 799 29.82 -17.40 13.16
N LYS A 800 28.52 -17.54 13.39
CA LYS A 800 27.76 -18.73 13.00
C LYS A 800 27.50 -18.65 11.50
N LYS A 801 28.15 -19.51 10.72
CA LYS A 801 27.97 -19.61 9.27
C LYS A 801 26.74 -20.42 8.91
#